data_AF-A0A543KLX3-F1
#
_entry.id   AF-A0A543KLX3-F1
#
_cell.length_a   1.000
_cell.length_b   1.000
_cell.length_c   1.000
_cell.angle_alpha   90.00
_cell.angle_beta   90.00
_cell.angle_gamma   90.00
#
_symmetry.space_group_name_H-M   'P 1'
#
loop_
_entity.id
_entity.type
_entity.pdbx_description
1 polymer ?
#
loop_
_entity_poly.entity_id
_entity_poly.type
_entity_poly.pdbx_seq_one_letter_code
_entity_poly.pdbx_strand_id
1 'polypeptide(L)'
;MTSIQSLNSSYGDVETFGRIIDCLDLIEFLRHSSVGRNYKPSDKIPSLIKLTPAGHKFFQDLSGRSGNPKEARLATFLEFFREELLIDVNQTNIDALRSTFSSDIREKKLRHPFVQGPYLYDAACELFPDLRRTLAVSETRKLLEGTPVGVYQIGSWVSGPAGLLKSADTRLLKPSMRVPLQHCPDARCNTVHSIQLLTDPSATINQTLRQIDDLPDSAIAKDNEWERFLRSKLDEHEDKLRRPSRWTSLVWSLGDLLTPKEARLLCIKLGSSEPRRESPTPDEFAADLQSILLHTDEEIILALDELIYAGDLQLGPGEVRQARLNVRHNPSNPGVPQISRHGPRVDSQDPRFPLLQLRRLVEQTLTGQGVSGSEVTWLLRNVDGQDADDRIVQALERVAPRDLLRSLAFSSEDNFRRACEQVDIHVPEGSLIDPRAGDRDEAFLDALLWSLGFDLDISDDVTAHVRRLGAEIRSMLQEFHTTSSLDIETLRGTASNFYTFLEGALTDVIQFTWWALTQDHVKSPRPFAYRPAHGEGAWFALSQARTRGQAQVRLRDSGPAGLQAMVNGLDVLADLLENLRSKGPSALRDDESISVDRSGVTSVPFLHRHIFLDLLPEAQAEIIGLLRSAYATLRDSAAVEVRNKLMHFSRATVPSQEALHAVDGVLDCMQVLEKAGFSRCTWRQQEATTDQWGRRSLLLRSERGEVLQLMRPKPEDTRWFPVTRVPHYVVPIARFTRYDVLRFSIDVDSEHAELWSAFPSPRADWRLYEKPSAALQDNIRGGMAE
;
A
#
# COMPACT_ATOMS: atom_id res chain seq x y z
N MET A 1 47.67 -4.69 23.29
CA MET A 1 46.34 -5.29 23.41
C MET A 1 45.57 -4.45 24.40
N THR A 2 44.53 -3.81 23.90
CA THR A 2 43.89 -2.65 24.51
C THR A 2 42.54 -3.15 24.98
N SER A 3 42.45 -3.58 26.24
CA SER A 3 41.26 -4.26 26.75
C SER A 3 39.99 -3.42 26.55
N ILE A 4 38.83 -4.06 26.40
CA ILE A 4 37.52 -3.38 26.28
C ILE A 4 37.29 -2.38 27.44
N GLN A 5 37.83 -2.64 28.63
CA GLN A 5 37.79 -1.70 29.76
C GLN A 5 38.55 -0.41 29.48
N SER A 6 39.73 -0.50 28.86
CA SER A 6 40.53 0.66 28.47
C SER A 6 39.90 1.45 27.31
N LEU A 7 39.19 0.77 26.40
CA LEU A 7 38.42 1.43 25.34
C LEU A 7 37.23 2.19 25.92
N ASN A 8 36.47 1.58 26.83
CA ASN A 8 35.40 2.27 27.55
C ASN A 8 35.88 3.48 28.35
N SER A 9 37.05 3.42 28.98
CA SER A 9 37.58 4.59 29.71
C SER A 9 38.02 5.72 28.79
N SER A 10 38.45 5.41 27.56
CA SER A 10 39.04 6.39 26.64
C SER A 10 38.03 6.96 25.63
N TYR A 11 36.98 6.21 25.32
CA TYR A 11 36.00 6.53 24.26
C TYR A 11 34.54 6.25 24.67
N GLY A 12 34.30 5.89 25.93
CA GLY A 12 32.95 5.60 26.43
C GLY A 12 32.17 6.84 26.87
N ASP A 13 32.76 8.03 26.86
CA ASP A 13 32.02 9.27 27.10
C ASP A 13 31.06 9.56 25.94
N VAL A 14 29.89 10.13 26.29
CA VAL A 14 28.77 10.31 25.35
C VAL A 14 29.15 11.23 24.17
N GLU A 15 29.97 12.25 24.42
CA GLU A 15 30.37 13.22 23.40
C GLU A 15 31.32 12.59 22.38
N THR A 16 32.41 11.98 22.84
CA THR A 16 33.38 11.30 21.96
C THR A 16 32.73 10.14 21.22
N PHE A 17 31.91 9.35 21.89
CA PHE A 17 31.18 8.28 21.23
C PHE A 17 30.18 8.82 20.19
N GLY A 18 29.48 9.92 20.48
CA GLY A 18 28.63 10.60 19.48
C GLY A 18 29.42 11.03 18.24
N ARG A 19 30.64 11.54 18.41
CA ARG A 19 31.53 11.88 17.28
C ARG A 19 32.00 10.65 16.49
N ILE A 20 32.20 9.51 17.16
CA ILE A 20 32.48 8.22 16.52
C ILE A 20 31.29 7.83 15.63
N ILE A 21 30.06 7.91 16.16
CA ILE A 21 28.83 7.64 15.41
C ILE A 21 28.70 8.57 14.21
N ASP A 22 28.88 9.88 14.38
CA ASP A 22 28.82 10.83 13.26
C ASP A 22 29.84 10.51 12.15
N CYS A 23 31.04 10.04 12.51
CA CYS A 23 32.02 9.61 11.51
C CYS A 23 31.55 8.35 10.78
N LEU A 24 31.05 7.36 11.51
CA LEU A 24 30.52 6.11 10.93
C LEU A 24 29.33 6.37 10.01
N ASP A 25 28.41 7.26 10.40
CA ASP A 25 27.25 7.63 9.60
C ASP A 25 27.67 8.25 8.26
N LEU A 26 28.66 9.16 8.27
CA LEU A 26 29.22 9.75 7.06
C LEU A 26 29.92 8.70 6.18
N ILE A 27 30.65 7.76 6.79
CA ILE A 27 31.32 6.67 6.08
C ILE A 27 30.29 5.78 5.39
N GLU A 28 29.18 5.47 6.06
CA GLU A 28 28.13 4.60 5.51
C GLU A 28 27.45 5.23 4.28
N PHE A 29 27.20 6.55 4.31
CA PHE A 29 26.73 7.28 3.12
C PHE A 29 27.71 7.17 1.95
N LEU A 30 29.02 7.27 2.21
CA LEU A 30 30.05 7.21 1.18
C LEU A 30 30.20 5.80 0.61
N ARG A 31 30.17 4.77 1.45
CA ARG A 31 30.25 3.36 1.05
C ARG A 31 29.10 2.95 0.12
N HIS A 32 27.92 3.51 0.33
CA HIS A 32 26.74 3.26 -0.50
C HIS A 32 26.51 4.30 -1.61
N SER A 33 27.49 5.16 -1.90
CA SER A 33 27.43 6.11 -3.00
C SER A 33 27.92 5.51 -4.32
N SER A 34 27.19 5.77 -5.39
CA SER A 34 27.69 5.57 -6.75
C SER A 34 28.59 6.75 -7.16
N VAL A 35 29.80 6.45 -7.61
CA VAL A 35 30.75 7.42 -8.17
C VAL A 35 31.05 7.10 -9.63
N GLY A 36 31.26 8.15 -10.43
CA GLY A 36 31.70 8.01 -11.81
C GLY A 36 33.23 7.93 -11.92
N ARG A 37 33.74 7.45 -13.07
CA ARG A 37 35.18 7.36 -13.38
C ARG A 37 36.01 8.61 -13.04
N ASN A 38 35.43 9.79 -13.27
CA ASN A 38 36.11 11.08 -13.11
C ASN A 38 35.93 11.69 -11.72
N TYR A 39 35.33 10.97 -10.77
CA TYR A 39 35.17 11.45 -9.41
C TYR A 39 36.54 11.65 -8.76
N LYS A 40 36.76 12.84 -8.22
CA LYS A 40 37.97 13.19 -7.48
C LYS A 40 37.55 13.78 -6.14
N PRO A 41 38.04 13.24 -5.00
CA PRO A 41 37.78 13.83 -3.70
C PRO A 41 38.24 15.29 -3.65
N SER A 42 37.49 16.13 -2.93
CA SER A 42 37.84 17.54 -2.73
C SER A 42 39.22 17.73 -2.10
N ASP A 43 39.94 18.73 -2.59
CA ASP A 43 41.28 19.13 -2.10
C ASP A 43 41.29 19.54 -0.62
N LYS A 44 40.11 19.82 -0.04
CA LYS A 44 39.97 20.17 1.37
C LYS A 44 40.11 18.95 2.29
N ILE A 45 39.71 17.76 1.83
CA ILE A 45 39.57 16.54 2.65
C ILE A 45 40.84 16.21 3.47
N PRO A 46 42.06 16.26 2.91
CA PRO A 46 43.25 15.90 3.67
C PRO A 46 43.51 16.76 4.91
N SER A 47 43.11 18.03 4.86
CA SER A 47 43.26 18.97 5.98
C SER A 47 42.22 18.75 7.09
N LEU A 48 41.07 18.18 6.74
CA LEU A 48 39.92 17.98 7.63
C LEU A 48 40.04 16.69 8.44
N ILE A 49 40.68 15.66 7.88
CA ILE A 49 40.88 14.37 8.53
C ILE A 49 42.20 14.37 9.30
N LYS A 50 42.10 14.20 10.63
CA LYS A 50 43.24 14.02 11.52
C LYS A 50 43.42 12.53 11.80
N LEU A 51 44.62 12.02 11.57
CA LEU A 51 44.94 10.62 11.77
C LEU A 51 45.60 10.43 13.12
N THR A 52 45.32 9.30 13.75
CA THR A 52 46.08 8.79 14.90
C THR A 52 47.50 8.37 14.47
N PRO A 53 48.40 7.99 15.39
CA PRO A 53 49.68 7.39 15.03
C PRO A 53 49.53 6.13 14.16
N ALA A 54 48.59 5.24 14.51
CA ALA A 54 48.26 4.07 13.71
C ALA A 54 47.73 4.44 12.32
N GLY A 55 46.83 5.43 12.26
CA GLY A 55 46.32 5.98 11.00
C GLY A 55 47.42 6.56 10.12
N HIS A 56 48.40 7.27 10.68
CA HIS A 56 49.54 7.80 9.90
C HIS A 56 50.38 6.70 9.26
N LYS A 57 50.66 5.62 10.00
CA LYS A 57 51.37 4.46 9.47
C LYS A 57 50.59 3.83 8.32
N PHE A 58 49.31 3.52 8.55
CA PHE A 58 48.42 2.97 7.53
C PHE A 58 48.31 3.84 6.28
N PHE A 59 48.16 5.15 6.48
CA PHE A 59 48.12 6.14 5.40
C PHE A 59 49.42 6.18 4.59
N GLN A 60 50.59 6.10 5.23
CA GLN A 60 51.88 6.08 4.53
C GLN A 60 52.02 4.82 3.68
N ASP A 61 51.63 3.66 4.21
CA ASP A 61 51.67 2.38 3.50
C ASP A 61 50.73 2.41 2.28
N LEU A 62 49.51 2.92 2.45
CA LEU A 62 48.52 3.05 1.37
C LEU A 62 48.90 4.12 0.35
N SER A 63 49.42 5.27 0.80
CA SER A 63 49.85 6.36 -0.09
C SER A 63 51.06 5.95 -0.95
N GLY A 64 51.94 5.10 -0.43
CA GLY A 64 53.08 4.56 -1.19
C GLY A 64 52.64 3.67 -2.36
N ARG A 65 51.46 3.04 -2.25
CA ARG A 65 50.89 2.14 -3.28
C ARG A 65 49.96 2.86 -4.26
N SER A 66 49.08 3.72 -3.76
CA SER A 66 48.09 4.41 -4.60
C SER A 66 48.69 5.54 -5.43
N GLY A 67 49.79 6.13 -4.96
CA GLY A 67 50.42 7.29 -5.60
C GLY A 67 49.64 8.60 -5.43
N ASN A 68 48.46 8.58 -4.79
CA ASN A 68 47.65 9.77 -4.55
C ASN A 68 47.35 9.96 -3.05
N PRO A 69 48.07 10.87 -2.37
CA PRO A 69 47.87 11.15 -0.95
C PRO A 69 46.44 11.57 -0.59
N LYS A 70 45.68 12.20 -1.50
CA LYS A 70 44.32 12.66 -1.20
C LYS A 70 43.35 11.48 -1.07
N GLU A 71 43.45 10.54 -1.99
CA GLU A 71 42.63 9.33 -2.03
C GLU A 71 43.03 8.36 -0.93
N ALA A 72 44.33 8.19 -0.69
CA ALA A 72 44.82 7.38 0.43
C ALA A 72 44.26 7.89 1.77
N ARG A 73 44.21 9.21 1.97
CA ARG A 73 43.68 9.82 3.20
C ARG A 73 42.18 9.59 3.37
N LEU A 74 41.40 9.71 2.29
CA LEU A 74 39.96 9.40 2.32
C LEU A 74 39.73 7.90 2.53
N ALA A 75 40.51 7.05 1.89
CA ALA A 75 40.43 5.60 2.05
C ALA A 75 40.77 5.18 3.51
N THR A 76 41.76 5.81 4.15
CA THR A 76 42.02 5.64 5.59
C THR A 76 40.82 6.06 6.46
N PHE A 77 40.10 7.10 6.07
CA PHE A 77 38.86 7.50 6.77
C PHE A 77 37.74 6.49 6.57
N LEU A 78 37.55 5.97 5.36
CA LEU A 78 36.53 4.94 5.06
C LEU A 78 36.80 3.60 5.75
N GLU A 79 38.06 3.25 5.98
CA GLU A 79 38.45 2.08 6.78
C GLU A 79 38.10 2.27 8.27
N PHE A 80 38.22 3.52 8.77
CA PHE A 80 37.95 3.97 10.14
C PHE A 80 38.83 3.37 11.24
N PHE A 81 38.95 2.04 11.30
CA PHE A 81 39.69 1.32 12.34
C PHE A 81 40.23 -0.02 11.84
N ARG A 82 41.26 -0.53 12.52
CA ARG A 82 41.75 -1.92 12.40
C ARG A 82 41.96 -2.51 13.80
N GLU A 83 43.22 -2.69 14.20
CA GLU A 83 43.58 -2.98 15.59
C GLU A 83 43.42 -1.75 16.49
N GLU A 84 43.50 -0.56 15.90
CA GLU A 84 43.33 0.74 16.55
C GLU A 84 42.49 1.66 15.65
N LEU A 85 41.91 2.71 16.23
CA LEU A 85 41.31 3.79 15.43
C LEU A 85 42.37 4.43 14.53
N LEU A 86 42.05 4.59 13.25
CA LEU A 86 42.92 5.27 12.29
C LEU A 86 42.70 6.79 12.33
N ILE A 87 41.53 7.21 12.79
CA ILE A 87 41.09 8.61 12.79
C ILE A 87 41.04 9.14 14.22
N ASP A 88 41.62 10.31 14.43
CA ASP A 88 41.42 11.08 15.67
C ASP A 88 40.07 11.80 15.54
N VAL A 89 39.03 11.21 16.13
CA VAL A 89 37.65 11.71 16.06
C VAL A 89 37.49 13.06 16.77
N ASN A 90 38.34 13.38 17.74
CA ASN A 90 38.25 14.63 18.50
C ASN A 90 38.87 15.81 17.73
N GLN A 91 39.92 15.56 16.95
CA GLN A 91 40.56 16.59 16.14
C GLN A 91 40.04 16.68 14.71
N THR A 92 39.35 15.65 14.22
CA THR A 92 38.76 15.64 12.87
C THR A 92 37.56 16.60 12.79
N ASN A 93 37.52 17.42 11.73
CA ASN A 93 36.43 18.39 11.54
C ASN A 93 35.26 17.75 10.77
N ILE A 94 34.37 17.10 11.51
CA ILE A 94 33.21 16.36 10.99
C ILE A 94 32.25 17.29 10.22
N ASP A 95 31.95 18.48 10.74
CA ASP A 95 31.02 19.43 10.09
C ASP A 95 31.53 19.92 8.74
N ALA A 96 32.84 20.16 8.62
CA ALA A 96 33.48 20.54 7.37
C ALA A 96 33.54 19.37 6.38
N LEU A 97 33.73 18.13 6.86
CA LEU A 97 33.64 16.92 6.03
C LEU A 97 32.22 16.74 5.49
N ARG A 98 31.21 16.78 6.36
CA ARG A 98 29.80 16.79 5.99
C ARG A 98 29.50 17.86 4.95
N SER A 99 29.96 19.09 5.15
CA SER A 99 29.75 20.20 4.20
C SER A 99 30.39 19.92 2.83
N THR A 100 31.55 19.26 2.82
CA THR A 100 32.24 18.87 1.59
C THR A 100 31.45 17.80 0.83
N PHE A 101 31.06 16.71 1.50
CA PHE A 101 30.27 15.64 0.89
C PHE A 101 28.86 16.13 0.48
N SER A 102 28.27 17.04 1.25
CA SER A 102 27.02 17.73 0.90
C SER A 102 27.14 18.49 -0.42
N SER A 103 28.28 19.11 -0.72
CA SER A 103 28.52 19.72 -2.05
C SER A 103 28.57 18.67 -3.15
N ASP A 104 29.29 17.58 -2.93
CA ASP A 104 29.44 16.52 -3.94
C ASP A 104 28.10 15.80 -4.23
N ILE A 105 27.21 15.68 -3.25
CA ILE A 105 25.84 15.16 -3.44
C ILE A 105 24.99 16.15 -4.25
N ARG A 106 24.99 17.45 -3.89
CA ARG A 106 24.25 18.50 -4.63
C ARG A 106 24.68 18.61 -6.09
N GLU A 107 25.99 18.45 -6.34
CA GLU A 107 26.59 18.45 -7.67
C GLU A 107 26.40 17.10 -8.41
N LYS A 108 25.69 16.14 -7.80
CA LYS A 108 25.42 14.79 -8.32
C LYS A 108 26.70 14.02 -8.68
N LYS A 109 27.81 14.31 -8.01
CA LYS A 109 29.10 13.58 -8.08
C LYS A 109 29.07 12.31 -7.24
N LEU A 110 28.48 12.41 -6.05
CA LEU A 110 28.05 11.29 -5.23
C LEU A 110 26.55 11.09 -5.47
N ARG A 111 26.15 9.90 -5.89
CA ARG A 111 24.74 9.59 -6.17
C ARG A 111 24.26 8.43 -5.32
N HIS A 112 23.09 8.61 -4.71
CA HIS A 112 22.32 7.54 -4.11
C HIS A 112 21.09 7.26 -4.99
N PRO A 113 20.67 6.00 -5.17
CA PRO A 113 19.48 5.68 -5.95
C PRO A 113 18.21 6.22 -5.28
N PHE A 114 17.26 6.79 -6.02
CA PHE A 114 16.00 7.26 -5.44
C PHE A 114 14.94 6.16 -5.48
N VAL A 115 14.81 5.40 -4.38
CA VAL A 115 13.90 4.24 -4.28
C VAL A 115 12.49 4.58 -3.76
N GLN A 116 12.23 5.84 -3.45
CA GLN A 116 10.96 6.32 -2.91
C GLN A 116 10.00 6.65 -4.06
N GLY A 117 8.83 6.00 -4.11
CA GLY A 117 7.89 6.14 -5.23
C GLY A 117 8.32 5.35 -6.49
N PRO A 118 7.56 5.48 -7.60
CA PRO A 118 7.76 4.61 -8.77
C PRO A 118 8.90 5.05 -9.71
N TYR A 119 9.47 6.25 -9.54
CA TYR A 119 10.33 6.88 -10.55
C TYR A 119 11.53 6.05 -11.01
N LEU A 120 12.32 5.50 -10.08
CA LEU A 120 13.47 4.67 -10.43
C LEU A 120 13.05 3.31 -11.00
N TYR A 121 11.94 2.77 -10.51
CA TYR A 121 11.35 1.53 -11.03
C TYR A 121 10.88 1.71 -12.48
N ASP A 122 10.12 2.76 -12.77
CA ASP A 122 9.58 3.06 -14.09
C ASP A 122 10.70 3.39 -15.09
N ALA A 123 11.69 4.20 -14.68
CA ALA A 123 12.87 4.48 -15.50
C ALA A 123 13.65 3.19 -15.84
N ALA A 124 13.77 2.26 -14.88
CA ALA A 124 14.39 0.97 -15.13
C ALA A 124 13.54 0.10 -16.08
N CYS A 125 12.20 0.18 -16.01
CA CYS A 125 11.30 -0.53 -16.92
C CYS A 125 11.43 -0.04 -18.36
N GLU A 126 11.53 1.26 -18.56
CA GLU A 126 11.69 1.87 -19.87
C GLU A 126 13.07 1.55 -20.47
N LEU A 127 14.13 1.64 -19.67
CA LEU A 127 15.51 1.48 -20.13
C LEU A 127 15.92 0.01 -20.33
N PHE A 128 15.38 -0.91 -19.55
CA PHE A 128 15.83 -2.31 -19.49
C PHE A 128 14.63 -3.29 -19.52
N PRO A 129 14.16 -3.69 -20.71
CA PRO A 129 12.99 -4.56 -20.86
C PRO A 129 13.22 -6.02 -20.42
N ASP A 130 14.48 -6.42 -20.28
CA ASP A 130 14.88 -7.78 -19.90
C ASP A 130 15.16 -7.91 -18.39
N LEU A 131 15.05 -9.14 -17.86
CA LEU A 131 15.44 -9.43 -16.48
C LEU A 131 16.96 -9.37 -16.26
N ARG A 132 17.40 -8.65 -15.21
CA ARG A 132 18.83 -8.48 -14.88
C ARG A 132 19.11 -8.65 -13.38
N ARG A 133 20.24 -9.25 -13.03
CA ARG A 133 20.71 -9.30 -11.63
C ARG A 133 21.61 -8.13 -11.26
N THR A 134 22.28 -7.57 -12.25
CA THR A 134 23.27 -6.52 -12.09
C THR A 134 23.21 -5.58 -13.30
N LEU A 135 23.39 -4.28 -13.09
CA LEU A 135 23.59 -3.31 -14.17
C LEU A 135 25.07 -2.98 -14.31
N ALA A 136 25.55 -2.87 -15.55
CA ALA A 136 26.90 -2.41 -15.81
C ALA A 136 27.05 -0.93 -15.40
N VAL A 137 28.28 -0.47 -15.16
CA VAL A 137 28.55 0.92 -14.70
C VAL A 137 27.94 1.99 -15.61
N SER A 138 28.03 1.81 -16.93
CA SER A 138 27.43 2.74 -17.90
C SER A 138 25.91 2.78 -17.82
N GLU A 139 25.28 1.64 -17.54
CA GLU A 139 23.84 1.46 -17.42
C GLU A 139 23.33 2.00 -16.08
N THR A 140 24.04 1.72 -14.98
CA THR A 140 23.80 2.33 -13.66
C THR A 140 23.86 3.84 -13.76
N ARG A 141 24.90 4.39 -14.42
CA ARG A 141 25.01 5.83 -14.61
C ARG A 141 23.83 6.40 -15.42
N LYS A 142 23.48 5.76 -16.55
CA LYS A 142 22.34 6.18 -17.38
C LYS A 142 21.04 6.19 -16.59
N LEU A 143 20.80 5.16 -15.78
CA LEU A 143 19.63 5.06 -14.91
C LEU A 143 19.60 6.19 -13.88
N LEU A 144 20.69 6.36 -13.12
CA LEU A 144 20.77 7.35 -12.05
C LEU A 144 20.79 8.80 -12.56
N GLU A 145 21.30 9.06 -13.77
CA GLU A 145 21.29 10.39 -14.40
C GLU A 145 19.88 10.89 -14.70
N GLY A 146 18.95 9.99 -15.05
CA GLY A 146 17.55 10.29 -15.34
C GLY A 146 16.62 10.36 -14.13
N THR A 147 17.12 10.06 -12.92
CA THR A 147 16.32 10.03 -11.70
C THR A 147 16.77 11.05 -10.66
N PRO A 148 15.91 11.41 -9.69
CA PRO A 148 16.31 12.23 -8.55
C PRO A 148 17.44 11.62 -7.74
N VAL A 149 18.06 12.46 -6.91
CA VAL A 149 19.02 12.00 -5.88
C VAL A 149 18.24 11.30 -4.77
N GLY A 150 18.72 10.13 -4.37
CA GLY A 150 18.14 9.35 -3.28
C GLY A 150 18.07 10.10 -1.96
N VAL A 151 16.94 9.97 -1.27
CA VAL A 151 16.70 10.56 0.05
C VAL A 151 16.83 9.46 1.10
N TYR A 152 17.73 9.66 2.05
CA TYR A 152 18.17 8.64 3.00
C TYR A 152 18.55 9.31 4.31
N GLN A 153 18.50 8.57 5.42
CA GLN A 153 18.92 9.09 6.73
C GLN A 153 19.77 8.07 7.46
N ILE A 154 20.92 8.48 7.98
CA ILE A 154 21.76 7.63 8.83
C ILE A 154 22.10 8.45 10.07
N GLY A 155 21.64 7.97 11.23
CA GLY A 155 21.67 8.73 12.47
C GLY A 155 20.92 10.05 12.31
N SER A 156 21.60 11.16 12.61
CA SER A 156 21.04 12.50 12.49
C SER A 156 21.19 13.13 11.10
N TRP A 157 21.84 12.45 10.15
CA TRP A 157 22.17 13.02 8.84
C TRP A 157 21.19 12.56 7.76
N VAL A 158 20.58 13.51 7.06
CA VAL A 158 19.65 13.26 5.94
C VAL A 158 20.30 13.66 4.63
N SER A 159 20.51 12.69 3.74
CA SER A 159 20.96 12.89 2.35
C SER A 159 19.77 13.16 1.44
N GLY A 160 19.99 13.93 0.37
CA GLY A 160 19.00 14.21 -0.67
C GLY A 160 19.44 15.34 -1.61
N PRO A 161 18.51 15.92 -2.40
CA PRO A 161 18.82 16.98 -3.36
C PRO A 161 19.51 18.23 -2.77
N ALA A 162 19.27 18.54 -1.50
CA ALA A 162 19.92 19.64 -0.78
C ALA A 162 21.28 19.26 -0.15
N GLY A 163 21.78 18.05 -0.41
CA GLY A 163 23.01 17.51 0.17
C GLY A 163 22.75 16.80 1.50
N LEU A 164 23.66 16.95 2.47
CA LEU A 164 23.51 16.41 3.83
C LEU A 164 22.99 17.48 4.79
N LEU A 165 21.82 17.24 5.38
CA LEU A 165 21.17 18.08 6.39
C LEU A 165 21.12 17.35 7.73
N LYS A 166 20.89 18.08 8.84
CA LYS A 166 20.75 17.49 10.17
C LYS A 166 19.27 17.41 10.55
N SER A 167 18.81 16.23 10.93
CA SER A 167 17.47 15.96 11.45
C SER A 167 17.41 16.18 12.96
N ALA A 168 16.21 16.49 13.45
CA ALA A 168 15.89 16.50 14.88
C ALA A 168 15.84 15.09 15.48
N ASP A 169 15.69 14.06 14.64
CA ASP A 169 15.50 12.67 15.05
C ASP A 169 16.62 11.77 14.48
N THR A 170 16.77 10.58 15.02
CA THR A 170 17.80 9.61 14.61
C THR A 170 17.17 8.38 13.97
N ARG A 171 17.51 8.10 12.71
CA ARG A 171 16.95 6.97 11.96
C ARG A 171 18.03 6.19 11.23
N LEU A 172 17.74 4.92 10.93
CA LEU A 172 18.59 4.09 10.07
C LEU A 172 17.86 3.73 8.78
N LEU A 173 17.94 4.65 7.84
CA LEU A 173 17.32 4.68 6.53
C LEU A 173 18.44 4.68 5.46
N LYS A 174 19.19 3.58 5.40
CA LYS A 174 20.47 3.51 4.66
C LYS A 174 20.30 3.45 3.14
N PRO A 175 21.17 4.11 2.35
CA PRO A 175 21.24 3.89 0.92
C PRO A 175 21.64 2.44 0.60
N SER A 176 21.11 1.91 -0.50
CA SER A 176 21.45 0.57 -0.97
C SER A 176 21.67 0.60 -2.48
N MET A 177 22.78 0.02 -2.92
CA MET A 177 23.02 -0.23 -4.35
C MET A 177 22.26 -1.46 -4.85
N ARG A 178 21.62 -2.22 -3.96
CA ARG A 178 20.70 -3.31 -4.30
C ARG A 178 19.26 -2.79 -4.21
N VAL A 179 18.66 -2.51 -5.36
CA VAL A 179 17.41 -1.73 -5.47
C VAL A 179 16.28 -2.55 -6.10
N PRO A 180 15.02 -2.43 -5.63
CA PRO A 180 13.87 -3.19 -6.12
C PRO A 180 13.35 -2.61 -7.46
N LEU A 181 13.74 -3.18 -8.61
CA LEU A 181 13.50 -2.55 -9.92
C LEU A 181 12.72 -3.38 -10.95
N GLN A 182 12.38 -4.64 -10.68
CA GLN A 182 11.76 -5.48 -11.71
C GLN A 182 10.87 -6.57 -11.13
N HIS A 183 9.85 -6.93 -11.90
CA HIS A 183 9.08 -8.16 -11.73
C HIS A 183 9.44 -9.16 -12.83
N CYS A 184 9.47 -10.45 -12.48
CA CYS A 184 9.67 -11.49 -13.49
C CYS A 184 8.37 -11.77 -14.27
N PRO A 185 8.48 -12.36 -15.48
CA PRO A 185 7.32 -12.76 -16.26
C PRO A 185 6.56 -13.95 -15.65
N ASP A 186 7.06 -14.57 -14.58
CA ASP A 186 6.35 -15.64 -13.89
C ASP A 186 5.06 -15.09 -13.28
N ALA A 187 3.94 -15.60 -13.78
CA ALA A 187 2.61 -15.28 -13.31
C ALA A 187 2.32 -15.78 -11.88
N ARG A 188 3.29 -16.33 -11.15
CA ARG A 188 3.16 -16.66 -9.72
C ARG A 188 3.97 -15.73 -8.82
N CYS A 189 4.95 -15.03 -9.37
CA CYS A 189 5.80 -14.17 -8.58
C CYS A 189 5.16 -12.79 -8.39
N ASN A 190 4.83 -12.47 -7.14
CA ASN A 190 4.37 -11.15 -6.70
C ASN A 190 5.46 -10.38 -5.94
N THR A 191 6.72 -10.79 -6.09
CA THR A 191 7.86 -10.16 -5.41
C THR A 191 8.57 -9.22 -6.36
N VAL A 192 8.88 -8.01 -5.87
CA VAL A 192 9.79 -7.10 -6.58
C VAL A 192 11.21 -7.62 -6.41
N HIS A 193 11.87 -7.96 -7.51
CA HIS A 193 13.25 -8.43 -7.48
C HIS A 193 14.23 -7.26 -7.42
N SER A 194 15.22 -7.39 -6.55
CA SER A 194 16.30 -6.41 -6.48
C SER A 194 17.37 -6.64 -7.53
N ILE A 195 17.94 -5.55 -8.05
CA ILE A 195 19.07 -5.52 -8.98
C ILE A 195 20.24 -4.84 -8.28
N GLN A 196 21.45 -5.37 -8.48
CA GLN A 196 22.68 -4.73 -8.02
C GLN A 196 23.14 -3.65 -9.00
N LEU A 197 23.24 -2.42 -8.53
CA LEU A 197 23.89 -1.31 -9.23
C LEU A 197 25.40 -1.36 -8.98
N LEU A 198 26.19 -1.05 -10.01
CA LEU A 198 27.66 -1.04 -9.91
C LEU A 198 28.20 0.39 -9.94
N THR A 199 29.07 0.68 -8.97
CA THR A 199 29.90 1.89 -8.96
C THR A 199 31.11 1.71 -9.88
N ASP A 200 31.69 2.80 -10.40
CA ASP A 200 32.78 2.70 -11.35
C ASP A 200 34.07 2.19 -10.67
N PRO A 201 34.57 0.98 -11.01
CA PRO A 201 35.76 0.43 -10.37
C PRO A 201 37.05 1.16 -10.78
N SER A 202 37.00 1.96 -11.85
CA SER A 202 38.12 2.77 -12.33
C SER A 202 38.18 4.16 -11.72
N ALA A 203 37.19 4.54 -10.90
CA ALA A 203 37.30 5.71 -10.04
C ALA A 203 38.52 5.52 -9.12
N THR A 204 39.37 6.52 -9.05
CA THR A 204 40.68 6.44 -8.39
C THR A 204 40.58 6.12 -6.89
N ILE A 205 39.51 6.61 -6.23
CA ILE A 205 39.18 6.22 -4.85
C ILE A 205 38.88 4.72 -4.71
N ASN A 206 38.12 4.13 -5.63
CA ASN A 206 37.77 2.70 -5.59
C ASN A 206 38.98 1.82 -5.88
N GLN A 207 39.89 2.26 -6.77
CA GLN A 207 41.18 1.60 -6.97
C GLN A 207 42.02 1.62 -5.70
N THR A 208 42.06 2.76 -5.00
CA THR A 208 42.76 2.89 -3.72
C THR A 208 42.15 1.99 -2.65
N LEU A 209 40.82 1.90 -2.56
CA LEU A 209 40.13 1.01 -1.61
C LEU A 209 40.49 -0.47 -1.85
N ARG A 210 40.59 -0.93 -3.10
CA ARG A 210 41.02 -2.31 -3.39
C ARG A 210 42.44 -2.64 -2.95
N GLN A 211 43.31 -1.63 -2.88
CA GLN A 211 44.69 -1.83 -2.41
C GLN A 211 44.78 -2.05 -0.89
N ILE A 212 43.70 -1.78 -0.15
CA ILE A 212 43.60 -2.02 1.30
C ILE A 212 43.68 -3.52 1.60
N ASP A 213 43.08 -4.36 0.75
CA ASP A 213 43.05 -5.82 0.89
C ASP A 213 44.45 -6.45 0.74
N ASP A 214 45.31 -5.82 -0.06
CA ASP A 214 46.68 -6.26 -0.33
C ASP A 214 47.68 -5.86 0.78
N LEU A 215 47.25 -5.11 1.80
CA LEU A 215 48.14 -4.72 2.89
C LEU A 215 48.38 -5.94 3.82
N PRO A 216 49.63 -6.20 4.24
CA PRO A 216 49.98 -7.44 4.97
C PRO A 216 49.27 -7.61 6.32
N ASP A 217 48.70 -6.54 6.88
CA ASP A 217 47.84 -6.54 8.06
C ASP A 217 46.33 -6.67 7.71
N SER A 218 45.97 -7.13 6.51
CA SER A 218 44.56 -7.27 6.05
C SER A 218 43.84 -8.47 6.66
N ALA A 219 44.55 -9.37 7.33
CA ALA A 219 43.94 -10.31 8.24
C ALA A 219 43.51 -9.55 9.50
N ILE A 220 42.40 -8.81 9.41
CA ILE A 220 41.63 -8.39 10.59
C ILE A 220 41.47 -9.67 11.40
N ALA A 221 42.16 -9.76 12.54
CA ALA A 221 41.94 -10.86 13.45
C ALA A 221 40.43 -10.87 13.70
N LYS A 222 39.75 -11.99 13.40
CA LYS A 222 38.28 -12.17 13.45
C LYS A 222 37.64 -11.88 14.83
N ASP A 223 38.39 -11.26 15.73
CA ASP A 223 38.13 -11.03 17.12
C ASP A 223 38.87 -9.78 17.64
N ASN A 224 38.81 -8.67 16.88
CA ASN A 224 39.45 -7.43 17.30
C ASN A 224 38.65 -6.75 18.44
N GLU A 225 39.34 -6.18 19.44
CA GLU A 225 38.71 -5.60 20.63
C GLU A 225 37.87 -4.35 20.31
N TRP A 226 38.21 -3.62 19.25
CA TRP A 226 37.46 -2.46 18.75
C TRP A 226 36.12 -2.82 18.13
N GLU A 227 36.05 -3.90 17.37
CA GLU A 227 34.84 -4.41 16.76
C GLU A 227 33.90 -4.91 17.85
N ARG A 228 34.43 -5.61 18.87
CA ARG A 228 33.64 -5.99 20.05
C ARG A 228 33.14 -4.76 20.82
N PHE A 229 33.99 -3.76 21.03
CA PHE A 229 33.62 -2.50 21.69
C PHE A 229 32.52 -1.76 20.89
N LEU A 230 32.75 -1.53 19.60
CA LEU A 230 31.79 -0.88 18.71
C LEU A 230 30.50 -1.68 18.63
N ARG A 231 30.53 -3.00 18.42
CA ARG A 231 29.31 -3.83 18.45
C ARG A 231 28.59 -3.71 19.78
N SER A 232 29.28 -3.74 20.93
CA SER A 232 28.62 -3.61 22.23
C SER A 232 27.97 -2.23 22.43
N LYS A 233 28.64 -1.15 22.02
CA LYS A 233 28.12 0.21 22.17
C LYS A 233 27.12 0.60 21.09
N LEU A 234 27.31 0.09 19.89
CA LEU A 234 26.36 0.18 18.80
C LEU A 234 25.15 -0.67 19.13
N ASP A 235 25.22 -1.84 19.76
CA ASP A 235 24.02 -2.57 20.19
C ASP A 235 23.26 -1.77 21.27
N GLU A 236 23.95 -1.09 22.20
CA GLU A 236 23.30 -0.17 23.17
C GLU A 236 22.66 1.06 22.49
N HIS A 237 23.31 1.60 21.46
CA HIS A 237 22.83 2.76 20.70
C HIS A 237 21.76 2.37 19.67
N GLU A 238 21.97 1.24 19.01
CA GLU A 238 21.07 0.57 18.08
C GLU A 238 19.87 0.05 18.83
N ASP A 239 19.90 -0.35 20.10
CA ASP A 239 18.68 -0.69 20.83
C ASP A 239 17.71 0.51 20.92
N LYS A 240 18.22 1.74 20.88
CA LYS A 240 17.40 2.96 20.71
C LYS A 240 16.93 3.13 19.25
N LEU A 241 17.71 2.72 18.25
CA LEU A 241 17.35 2.73 16.82
C LEU A 241 16.49 1.50 16.37
N ARG A 242 16.55 0.38 17.11
CA ARG A 242 15.98 -0.97 16.89
C ARG A 242 14.72 -1.21 17.71
N ARG A 243 14.41 -0.32 18.64
CA ARG A 243 13.04 0.05 18.97
C ARG A 243 12.65 1.23 18.09
N PRO A 244 12.62 1.10 16.75
CA PRO A 244 12.05 2.16 15.94
C PRO A 244 10.67 2.41 16.52
N SER A 245 10.28 3.68 16.51
CA SER A 245 8.89 3.99 16.70
C SER A 245 8.10 3.04 15.79
N ARG A 246 6.88 2.68 16.17
CA ARG A 246 6.01 1.92 15.26
C ARG A 246 5.85 2.60 13.90
N TRP A 247 6.29 3.86 13.76
CA TRP A 247 6.18 4.72 12.62
C TRP A 247 7.41 4.82 11.73
N THR A 248 8.60 4.38 12.15
CA THR A 248 9.82 4.55 11.33
C THR A 248 9.70 3.87 9.96
N SER A 249 9.00 2.72 9.88
CA SER A 249 8.70 2.06 8.60
C SER A 249 7.75 2.87 7.73
N LEU A 250 6.80 3.58 8.34
CA LEU A 250 5.88 4.48 7.66
C LEU A 250 6.61 5.70 7.11
N VAL A 251 7.46 6.33 7.91
CA VAL A 251 8.29 7.47 7.50
C VAL A 251 9.16 7.12 6.28
N TRP A 252 9.76 5.92 6.26
CA TRP A 252 10.49 5.43 5.09
C TRP A 252 9.61 5.24 3.84
N SER A 253 8.36 4.86 4.05
CA SER A 253 7.41 4.51 2.99
C SER A 253 6.58 5.70 2.51
N LEU A 254 6.79 6.91 3.03
CA LEU A 254 6.02 8.10 2.63
C LEU A 254 6.05 8.34 1.11
N GLY A 255 7.20 8.10 0.48
CA GLY A 255 7.32 8.23 -0.97
C GLY A 255 6.51 7.20 -1.78
N ASP A 256 6.14 6.07 -1.16
CA ASP A 256 5.25 5.07 -1.76
C ASP A 256 3.77 5.39 -1.48
N LEU A 257 3.49 6.04 -0.35
CA LEU A 257 2.15 6.28 0.18
C LEU A 257 1.54 7.62 -0.29
N LEU A 258 2.37 8.62 -0.55
CA LEU A 258 1.96 9.97 -0.93
C LEU A 258 2.30 10.27 -2.40
N THR A 259 1.41 11.01 -3.04
CA THR A 259 1.71 11.67 -4.32
C THR A 259 2.64 12.88 -4.08
N PRO A 260 3.26 13.43 -5.14
CA PRO A 260 4.10 14.62 -5.00
C PRO A 260 3.40 15.82 -4.38
N LYS A 261 2.12 16.04 -4.72
CA LYS A 261 1.33 17.14 -4.15
C LYS A 261 1.08 16.96 -2.67
N GLU A 262 0.72 15.74 -2.27
CA GLU A 262 0.42 15.38 -0.88
C GLU A 262 1.68 15.45 0.00
N ALA A 263 2.83 14.99 -0.48
CA ALA A 263 4.09 15.16 0.23
C ALA A 263 4.46 16.65 0.39
N ARG A 264 4.17 17.50 -0.60
CA ARG A 264 4.34 18.95 -0.44
C ARG A 264 3.40 19.52 0.63
N LEU A 265 2.14 19.09 0.69
CA LEU A 265 1.21 19.52 1.75
C LEU A 265 1.76 19.16 3.14
N LEU A 266 2.25 17.93 3.31
CA LEU A 266 2.90 17.50 4.56
C LEU A 266 4.14 18.34 4.88
N CYS A 267 4.99 18.61 3.90
CA CYS A 267 6.17 19.46 4.04
C CYS A 267 5.81 20.90 4.48
N ILE A 268 4.76 21.49 3.90
CA ILE A 268 4.25 22.82 4.29
C ILE A 268 3.67 22.78 5.70
N LYS A 269 2.91 21.74 6.05
CA LYS A 269 2.32 21.56 7.38
C LYS A 269 3.39 21.49 8.48
N LEU A 270 4.53 20.88 8.17
CA LEU A 270 5.69 20.80 9.07
C LEU A 270 6.51 22.11 9.14
N GLY A 271 6.12 23.16 8.41
CA GLY A 271 6.72 24.49 8.52
C GLY A 271 7.79 24.83 7.46
N SER A 272 7.84 24.09 6.35
CA SER A 272 8.70 24.46 5.21
C SER A 272 8.15 25.66 4.41
N SER A 273 9.04 26.41 3.74
CA SER A 273 8.68 27.65 3.03
C SER A 273 7.86 27.45 1.73
N GLU A 274 7.11 28.49 1.36
CA GLU A 274 5.94 28.56 0.45
C GLU A 274 5.88 27.68 -0.83
N PRO A 275 4.66 27.35 -1.29
CA PRO A 275 4.41 26.49 -2.45
C PRO A 275 5.00 27.09 -3.74
N ARG A 276 5.83 26.31 -4.44
CA ARG A 276 6.48 26.75 -5.69
C ARG A 276 5.69 26.39 -6.96
N ARG A 277 4.94 25.26 -6.98
CA ARG A 277 4.15 24.75 -8.13
C ARG A 277 3.04 23.79 -7.67
N GLU A 278 1.94 23.73 -8.43
CA GLU A 278 0.83 22.78 -8.20
C GLU A 278 1.17 21.33 -8.55
N SER A 279 2.14 21.08 -9.44
CA SER A 279 2.58 19.72 -9.82
C SER A 279 4.11 19.62 -9.66
N PRO A 280 4.59 19.11 -8.52
CA PRO A 280 6.02 18.99 -8.26
C PRO A 280 6.70 18.02 -9.23
N THR A 281 7.89 18.39 -9.70
CA THR A 281 8.79 17.50 -10.44
C THR A 281 9.35 16.40 -9.53
N PRO A 282 9.89 15.29 -10.09
CA PRO A 282 10.51 14.24 -9.27
C PRO A 282 11.64 14.74 -8.36
N ASP A 283 12.43 15.71 -8.82
CA ASP A 283 13.49 16.34 -8.01
C ASP A 283 12.88 17.19 -6.86
N GLU A 284 11.77 17.90 -7.12
CA GLU A 284 11.05 18.66 -6.09
C GLU A 284 10.36 17.76 -5.06
N PHE A 285 9.88 16.59 -5.48
CA PHE A 285 9.33 15.55 -4.60
C PHE A 285 10.41 14.97 -3.69
N ALA A 286 11.57 14.62 -4.24
CA ALA A 286 12.72 14.19 -3.44
C ALA A 286 13.15 15.28 -2.43
N ALA A 287 13.09 16.56 -2.82
CA ALA A 287 13.38 17.66 -1.90
C ALA A 287 12.34 17.77 -0.77
N ASP A 288 11.05 17.55 -1.04
CA ASP A 288 10.02 17.49 0.02
C ASP A 288 10.28 16.36 1.01
N LEU A 289 10.55 15.16 0.50
CA LEU A 289 10.81 14.00 1.34
C LEU A 289 12.06 14.26 2.21
N GLN A 290 13.10 14.88 1.65
CA GLN A 290 14.26 15.28 2.45
C GLN A 290 13.90 16.27 3.57
N SER A 291 13.08 17.29 3.28
CA SER A 291 12.63 18.26 4.28
C SER A 291 11.77 17.61 5.37
N ILE A 292 10.85 16.72 5.00
CA ILE A 292 10.01 15.98 5.94
C ILE A 292 10.87 15.19 6.93
N LEU A 293 11.93 14.51 6.46
CA LEU A 293 12.83 13.73 7.33
C LEU A 293 13.66 14.58 8.32
N LEU A 294 13.60 15.91 8.27
CA LEU A 294 14.24 16.79 9.26
C LEU A 294 13.47 16.83 10.58
N HIS A 295 12.19 16.45 10.57
CA HIS A 295 11.28 16.43 11.71
C HIS A 295 11.31 15.10 12.47
N THR A 296 10.71 15.04 13.65
CA THR A 296 10.58 13.78 14.41
C THR A 296 9.49 12.89 13.86
N ASP A 297 9.57 11.58 14.15
CA ASP A 297 8.53 10.63 13.74
C ASP A 297 7.14 11.08 14.23
N GLU A 298 7.04 11.57 15.47
CA GLU A 298 5.78 12.05 16.05
C GLU A 298 5.23 13.28 15.32
N GLU A 299 6.07 14.27 15.02
CA GLU A 299 5.67 15.47 14.27
C GLU A 299 5.14 15.11 12.87
N ILE A 300 5.82 14.20 12.18
CA ILE A 300 5.46 13.75 10.84
C ILE A 300 4.10 13.03 10.87
N ILE A 301 3.90 12.11 11.81
CA ILE A 301 2.67 11.32 11.91
C ILE A 301 1.49 12.21 12.33
N LEU A 302 1.69 13.10 13.29
CA LEU A 302 0.65 14.03 13.73
C LEU A 302 0.23 14.96 12.59
N ALA A 303 1.19 15.53 11.85
CA ALA A 303 0.92 16.37 10.70
C ALA A 303 0.19 15.62 9.58
N LEU A 304 0.56 14.35 9.34
CA LEU A 304 -0.09 13.49 8.36
C LEU A 304 -1.53 13.17 8.76
N ASP A 305 -1.76 12.80 10.02
CA ASP A 305 -3.09 12.50 10.55
C ASP A 305 -4.01 13.74 10.52
N GLU A 306 -3.49 14.91 10.89
CA GLU A 306 -4.20 16.19 10.79
C GLU A 306 -4.65 16.52 9.36
N LEU A 307 -3.78 16.29 8.37
CA LEU A 307 -4.10 16.53 6.96
C LEU A 307 -5.16 15.54 6.43
N ILE A 308 -5.15 14.30 6.90
CA ILE A 308 -6.17 13.30 6.57
C ILE A 308 -7.51 13.71 7.22
N TYR A 309 -7.49 14.04 8.51
CA TYR A 309 -8.67 14.45 9.26
C TYR A 309 -9.31 15.73 8.69
N ALA A 310 -8.49 16.71 8.29
CA ALA A 310 -8.97 17.94 7.66
C ALA A 310 -9.54 17.72 6.24
N GLY A 311 -9.26 16.57 5.61
CA GLY A 311 -9.65 16.27 4.23
C GLY A 311 -8.76 16.95 3.17
N ASP A 312 -7.63 17.53 3.58
CA ASP A 312 -6.63 18.08 2.66
C ASP A 312 -5.95 16.97 1.86
N LEU A 313 -5.73 15.80 2.50
CA LEU A 313 -5.36 14.55 1.85
C LEU A 313 -6.63 13.78 1.46
N GLN A 314 -7.00 13.85 0.19
CA GLN A 314 -8.21 13.19 -0.33
C GLN A 314 -8.00 11.68 -0.48
N LEU A 315 -8.38 10.93 0.55
CA LEU A 315 -8.42 9.47 0.56
C LEU A 315 -9.85 8.98 0.41
N GLY A 316 -10.12 8.20 -0.64
CA GLY A 316 -11.46 7.67 -0.89
C GLY A 316 -11.95 6.72 0.21
N PRO A 317 -13.27 6.49 0.38
CA PRO A 317 -13.84 5.60 1.39
C PRO A 317 -13.26 4.18 1.42
N GLY A 318 -12.79 3.66 0.29
CA GLY A 318 -12.14 2.36 0.16
C GLY A 318 -10.66 2.39 -0.20
N GLU A 319 -10.05 3.56 -0.18
CA GLU A 319 -8.65 3.72 -0.52
C GLU A 319 -7.77 3.34 0.68
N VAL A 320 -7.06 2.22 0.54
CA VAL A 320 -5.98 1.83 1.44
C VAL A 320 -4.68 1.82 0.63
N ARG A 321 -3.82 2.80 0.88
CA ARG A 321 -2.51 2.88 0.25
C ARG A 321 -1.52 2.12 1.11
N GLN A 322 -0.70 1.29 0.46
CA GLN A 322 0.32 0.47 1.12
C GLN A 322 1.67 0.68 0.44
N ALA A 323 2.75 0.54 1.21
CA ALA A 323 4.10 0.52 0.65
C ALA A 323 4.22 -0.58 -0.44
N ARG A 324 4.87 -0.28 -1.57
CA ARG A 324 4.98 -1.21 -2.72
C ARG A 324 6.41 -1.69 -2.94
N LEU A 325 7.37 -0.76 -2.91
CA LEU A 325 8.80 -1.06 -3.08
C LEU A 325 9.49 -1.18 -1.72
N ASN A 326 9.04 -0.36 -0.76
CA ASN A 326 9.74 -0.12 0.50
C ASN A 326 9.16 -0.91 1.70
N VAL A 327 8.63 -2.11 1.44
CA VAL A 327 7.83 -2.92 2.40
C VAL A 327 8.64 -3.53 3.57
N ARG A 328 9.92 -3.87 3.36
CA ARG A 328 10.68 -4.76 4.27
C ARG A 328 11.98 -4.17 4.84
N HIS A 329 12.05 -2.86 5.02
CA HIS A 329 13.27 -2.24 5.55
C HIS A 329 13.45 -2.42 7.06
N ASN A 330 12.45 -2.95 7.78
CA ASN A 330 12.59 -3.25 9.19
C ASN A 330 12.47 -4.77 9.49
N PRO A 331 13.57 -5.47 9.78
CA PRO A 331 13.53 -6.88 10.17
C PRO A 331 12.94 -7.11 11.57
N SER A 332 12.89 -6.11 12.46
CA SER A 332 12.36 -6.25 13.82
C SER A 332 10.84 -5.97 13.93
N ASN A 333 10.27 -5.21 13.00
CA ASN A 333 8.83 -5.00 12.90
C ASN A 333 8.36 -5.25 11.44
N PRO A 334 7.88 -6.46 11.11
CA PRO A 334 7.55 -6.86 9.75
C PRO A 334 6.24 -6.27 9.23
N GLY A 335 5.72 -5.23 9.88
CA GLY A 335 4.46 -4.61 9.49
C GLY A 335 4.58 -3.81 8.19
N VAL A 336 3.49 -3.78 7.43
CA VAL A 336 3.33 -3.03 6.18
C VAL A 336 2.70 -1.68 6.53
N PRO A 337 3.40 -0.56 6.27
CA PRO A 337 2.82 0.76 6.47
C PRO A 337 1.66 1.00 5.52
N GLN A 338 0.58 1.56 6.06
CA GLN A 338 -0.64 1.86 5.33
C GLN A 338 -1.19 3.23 5.73
N ILE A 339 -1.86 3.91 4.79
CA ILE A 339 -2.68 5.09 5.06
C ILE A 339 -4.07 4.91 4.45
N SER A 340 -5.09 5.41 5.15
CA SER A 340 -6.47 5.49 4.66
C SER A 340 -7.10 6.78 5.19
N ARG A 341 -8.38 7.03 4.84
CA ARG A 341 -9.16 8.14 5.42
C ARG A 341 -9.25 8.12 6.95
N HIS A 342 -8.90 7.01 7.59
CA HIS A 342 -8.92 6.83 9.04
C HIS A 342 -7.56 7.06 9.70
N GLY A 343 -6.56 7.54 8.94
CA GLY A 343 -5.23 7.87 9.43
C GLY A 343 -4.13 6.89 9.00
N PRO A 344 -2.91 7.09 9.49
CA PRO A 344 -1.77 6.20 9.29
C PRO A 344 -1.82 4.95 10.20
N ARG A 345 -1.34 3.80 9.71
CA ARG A 345 -1.13 2.60 10.53
C ARG A 345 0.04 1.74 10.04
N VAL A 346 0.41 0.77 10.85
CA VAL A 346 1.30 -0.33 10.46
C VAL A 346 0.57 -1.65 10.63
N ASP A 347 0.24 -2.28 9.51
CA ASP A 347 -0.51 -3.54 9.45
C ASP A 347 0.44 -4.75 9.58
N SER A 348 0.05 -5.80 10.28
CA SER A 348 0.88 -6.98 10.48
C SER A 348 0.34 -8.19 9.73
N GLN A 349 1.25 -9.00 9.18
CA GLN A 349 0.87 -10.28 8.58
C GLN A 349 0.41 -11.32 9.61
N ASP A 350 0.63 -11.08 10.92
CA ASP A 350 0.11 -11.91 12.00
C ASP A 350 -1.32 -11.47 12.34
N PRO A 351 -2.34 -12.30 12.09
CA PRO A 351 -3.74 -11.96 12.37
C PRO A 351 -4.04 -11.75 13.86
N ARG A 352 -3.14 -12.15 14.76
CA ARG A 352 -3.28 -11.92 16.21
C ARG A 352 -2.83 -10.53 16.63
N PHE A 353 -2.08 -9.83 15.78
CA PHE A 353 -1.48 -8.54 16.12
C PHE A 353 -2.50 -7.48 16.54
N PRO A 354 -3.65 -7.29 15.86
CA PRO A 354 -4.63 -6.29 16.27
C PRO A 354 -5.24 -6.57 17.65
N LEU A 355 -5.47 -7.84 17.98
CA LEU A 355 -5.97 -8.23 19.31
C LEU A 355 -4.92 -8.00 20.41
N LEU A 356 -3.64 -8.22 20.12
CA LEU A 356 -2.54 -7.91 21.06
C LEU A 356 -2.41 -6.40 21.29
N GLN A 357 -2.56 -5.59 20.24
CA GLN A 357 -2.57 -4.13 20.37
C GLN A 357 -3.80 -3.66 21.15
N LEU A 358 -4.98 -4.22 20.89
CA LEU A 358 -6.20 -3.91 21.64
C LEU A 358 -6.05 -4.24 23.12
N ARG A 359 -5.49 -5.42 23.45
CA ARG A 359 -5.18 -5.78 24.83
C ARG A 359 -4.26 -4.76 25.49
N ARG A 360 -3.16 -4.43 24.82
CA ARG A 360 -2.19 -3.44 25.32
C ARG A 360 -2.85 -2.09 25.55
N LEU A 361 -3.68 -1.62 24.61
CA LEU A 361 -4.44 -0.38 24.73
C LEU A 361 -5.36 -0.42 25.95
N VAL A 362 -6.14 -1.48 26.10
CA VAL A 362 -7.05 -1.67 27.24
C VAL A 362 -6.29 -1.65 28.57
N GLU A 363 -5.17 -2.38 28.66
CA GLU A 363 -4.30 -2.35 29.84
C GLU A 363 -3.77 -0.94 30.10
N GLN A 364 -3.24 -0.23 29.09
CA GLN A 364 -2.67 1.10 29.27
C GLN A 364 -3.72 2.18 29.62
N THR A 365 -4.90 2.14 29.00
CA THR A 365 -5.98 3.10 29.26
C THR A 365 -6.63 2.86 30.63
N LEU A 366 -6.73 1.61 31.08
CA LEU A 366 -7.45 1.26 32.31
C LEU A 366 -6.55 1.00 33.53
N THR A 367 -5.25 0.72 33.37
CA THR A 367 -4.33 0.53 34.51
C THR A 367 -3.29 1.64 34.62
N GLY A 368 -3.14 2.47 33.59
CA GLY A 368 -2.26 3.63 33.60
C GLY A 368 -2.82 4.77 34.44
N GLN A 369 -2.31 4.91 35.67
CA GLN A 369 -2.47 6.08 36.56
C GLN A 369 -3.85 6.31 37.23
N GLY A 370 -4.40 5.29 37.91
CA GLY A 370 -5.34 5.53 39.02
C GLY A 370 -6.79 5.07 38.84
N VAL A 371 -7.12 4.43 37.72
CA VAL A 371 -8.39 3.69 37.57
C VAL A 371 -8.29 2.41 38.42
N SER A 372 -9.17 2.28 39.42
CA SER A 372 -9.20 1.10 40.29
C SER A 372 -9.67 -0.13 39.49
N GLY A 373 -9.11 -1.31 39.75
CA GLY A 373 -9.58 -2.58 39.13
C GLY A 373 -11.09 -2.82 39.33
N SER A 374 -11.72 -2.15 40.31
CA SER A 374 -13.17 -2.12 40.49
C SER A 374 -13.94 -1.42 39.35
N GLU A 375 -13.37 -0.37 38.76
CA GLU A 375 -13.99 0.37 37.65
C GLU A 375 -13.97 -0.46 36.36
N VAL A 376 -12.86 -1.14 36.08
CA VAL A 376 -12.75 -2.13 34.98
C VAL A 376 -13.77 -3.24 35.16
N THR A 377 -13.86 -3.79 36.38
CA THR A 377 -14.85 -4.82 36.74
C THR A 377 -16.29 -4.33 36.51
N TRP A 378 -16.57 -3.04 36.76
CA TRP A 378 -17.88 -2.42 36.54
C TRP A 378 -18.21 -2.20 35.07
N LEU A 379 -17.24 -1.70 34.28
CA LEU A 379 -17.39 -1.52 32.83
C LEU A 379 -17.63 -2.87 32.14
N LEU A 380 -16.90 -3.91 32.58
CA LEU A 380 -17.01 -5.29 32.09
C LEU A 380 -17.96 -6.16 32.95
N ARG A 381 -18.98 -5.56 33.59
CA ARG A 381 -19.89 -6.31 34.51
C ARG A 381 -20.69 -7.43 33.85
N ASN A 382 -20.84 -7.37 32.53
CA ASN A 382 -21.56 -8.38 31.74
C ASN A 382 -20.63 -9.49 31.20
N VAL A 383 -19.33 -9.45 31.53
CA VAL A 383 -18.35 -10.45 31.14
C VAL A 383 -17.99 -11.26 32.39
N ASP A 384 -18.03 -12.58 32.27
CA ASP A 384 -17.62 -13.48 33.35
C ASP A 384 -16.12 -13.31 33.65
N GLY A 385 -15.73 -13.45 34.91
CA GLY A 385 -14.32 -13.47 35.30
C GLY A 385 -14.11 -13.21 36.79
N GLN A 386 -13.05 -13.80 37.34
CA GLN A 386 -12.71 -13.78 38.77
C GLN A 386 -12.15 -12.42 39.22
N ASP A 387 -11.38 -11.77 38.35
CA ASP A 387 -10.77 -10.46 38.57
C ASP A 387 -10.81 -9.61 37.29
N ALA A 388 -10.25 -8.40 37.35
CA ALA A 388 -10.25 -7.48 36.22
C ALA A 388 -9.46 -8.03 35.01
N ASP A 389 -8.34 -8.72 35.25
CA ASP A 389 -7.49 -9.27 34.18
C ASP A 389 -8.20 -10.44 33.48
N ASP A 390 -8.81 -11.36 34.24
CA ASP A 390 -9.61 -12.47 33.71
C ASP A 390 -10.80 -11.94 32.90
N ARG A 391 -11.47 -10.87 33.38
CA ARG A 391 -12.56 -10.22 32.63
C ARG A 391 -12.07 -9.55 31.33
N ILE A 392 -10.89 -8.92 31.32
CA ILE A 392 -10.31 -8.37 30.09
C ILE A 392 -10.02 -9.50 29.10
N VAL A 393 -9.41 -10.59 29.55
CA VAL A 393 -9.12 -11.75 28.70
C VAL A 393 -10.42 -12.33 28.11
N GLN A 394 -11.43 -12.57 28.94
CA GLN A 394 -12.72 -13.09 28.46
C GLN A 394 -13.46 -12.10 27.55
N ALA A 395 -13.32 -10.80 27.78
CA ALA A 395 -13.89 -9.77 26.92
C ALA A 395 -13.26 -9.79 25.52
N LEU A 396 -11.92 -9.88 25.45
CA LEU A 396 -11.18 -9.98 24.19
C LEU A 396 -11.52 -11.26 23.39
N GLU A 397 -11.91 -12.34 24.07
CA GLU A 397 -12.30 -13.60 23.42
C GLU A 397 -13.76 -13.59 22.92
N ARG A 398 -14.67 -12.93 23.62
CA ARG A 398 -16.13 -13.08 23.40
C ARG A 398 -16.82 -11.83 22.84
N VAL A 399 -16.27 -10.64 23.06
CA VAL A 399 -16.88 -9.37 22.69
C VAL A 399 -16.23 -8.85 21.42
N ALA A 400 -17.04 -8.29 20.51
CA ALA A 400 -16.51 -7.68 19.30
C ALA A 400 -15.59 -6.49 19.66
N PRO A 401 -14.42 -6.33 19.01
CA PRO A 401 -13.48 -5.23 19.29
C PRO A 401 -14.12 -3.84 19.29
N ARG A 402 -15.05 -3.60 18.36
CA ARG A 402 -15.81 -2.34 18.26
C ARG A 402 -16.60 -2.06 19.53
N ASP A 403 -17.34 -3.04 20.02
CA ASP A 403 -18.20 -2.88 21.20
C ASP A 403 -17.37 -2.75 22.48
N LEU A 404 -16.23 -3.45 22.53
CA LEU A 404 -15.28 -3.35 23.63
C LEU A 404 -14.67 -1.94 23.72
N LEU A 405 -14.17 -1.40 22.59
CA LEU A 405 -13.65 -0.03 22.53
C LEU A 405 -14.72 1.02 22.84
N ARG A 406 -15.93 0.86 22.30
CA ARG A 406 -17.07 1.74 22.62
C ARG A 406 -17.37 1.75 24.11
N SER A 407 -17.27 0.59 24.77
CA SER A 407 -17.55 0.48 26.21
C SER A 407 -16.42 1.02 27.10
N LEU A 408 -15.16 0.91 26.66
CA LEU A 408 -13.99 1.22 27.48
C LEU A 408 -13.37 2.59 27.16
N ALA A 409 -13.15 2.90 25.88
CA ALA A 409 -12.52 4.15 25.46
C ALA A 409 -13.50 5.33 25.58
N PHE A 410 -14.78 5.13 25.26
CA PHE A 410 -15.79 6.20 25.28
C PHE A 410 -16.57 6.29 26.60
N SER A 411 -16.12 5.62 27.66
CA SER A 411 -16.77 5.73 28.98
C SER A 411 -16.57 7.08 29.65
N SER A 412 -15.49 7.80 29.31
CA SER A 412 -15.19 9.15 29.77
C SER A 412 -14.29 9.88 28.76
N GLU A 413 -14.29 11.21 28.80
CA GLU A 413 -13.40 12.05 27.97
C GLU A 413 -11.92 11.72 28.20
N ASP A 414 -11.53 11.48 29.46
CA ASP A 414 -10.16 11.13 29.83
C ASP A 414 -9.75 9.74 29.30
N ASN A 415 -10.66 8.77 29.28
CA ASN A 415 -10.37 7.46 28.68
C ASN A 415 -10.21 7.57 27.17
N PHE A 416 -11.05 8.39 26.53
CA PHE A 416 -11.02 8.60 25.09
C PHE A 416 -9.70 9.27 24.66
N ARG A 417 -9.31 10.36 25.32
CA ARG A 417 -8.03 11.04 25.05
C ARG A 417 -6.84 10.13 25.28
N ARG A 418 -6.81 9.40 26.41
CA ARG A 418 -5.75 8.43 26.68
C ARG A 418 -5.68 7.34 25.62
N ALA A 419 -6.83 6.82 25.17
CA ALA A 419 -6.86 5.82 24.11
C ALA A 419 -6.26 6.38 22.80
N CYS A 420 -6.67 7.58 22.40
CA CYS A 420 -6.14 8.24 21.20
C CYS A 420 -4.64 8.53 21.31
N GLU A 421 -4.16 9.01 22.46
CA GLU A 421 -2.73 9.24 22.73
C GLU A 421 -1.91 7.95 22.64
N GLN A 422 -2.40 6.83 23.21
CA GLN A 422 -1.69 5.54 23.12
C GLN A 422 -1.59 5.03 21.68
N VAL A 423 -2.50 5.44 20.80
CA VAL A 423 -2.47 5.10 19.38
C VAL A 423 -2.13 6.28 18.47
N ASP A 424 -1.55 7.37 18.99
CA ASP A 424 -1.08 8.57 18.26
C ASP A 424 -2.11 9.11 17.24
N ILE A 425 -3.41 9.10 17.60
CA ILE A 425 -4.48 9.74 16.81
C ILE A 425 -4.62 11.19 17.24
N HIS A 426 -4.67 12.12 16.28
CA HIS A 426 -4.93 13.52 16.55
C HIS A 426 -6.40 13.75 16.95
N VAL A 427 -6.60 14.45 18.06
CA VAL A 427 -7.93 14.91 18.51
C VAL A 427 -7.92 16.44 18.51
N PRO A 428 -8.56 17.10 17.52
CA PRO A 428 -8.55 18.56 17.45
C PRO A 428 -9.17 19.21 18.68
N GLU A 429 -8.64 20.36 19.11
CA GLU A 429 -9.23 21.13 20.20
C GLU A 429 -10.70 21.51 19.88
N GLY A 430 -11.60 21.27 20.84
CA GLY A 430 -13.03 21.53 20.68
C GLY A 430 -13.81 20.50 19.86
N SER A 431 -13.16 19.47 19.31
CA SER A 431 -13.83 18.38 18.58
C SER A 431 -14.84 17.59 19.43
N LEU A 432 -14.67 17.60 20.75
CA LEU A 432 -15.44 16.87 21.76
C LEU A 432 -16.69 17.60 22.29
N ILE A 433 -16.97 18.84 21.85
CA ILE A 433 -17.95 19.73 22.51
C ILE A 433 -19.35 19.73 21.83
N ASP A 434 -19.59 18.96 20.75
CA ASP A 434 -20.90 18.98 20.04
C ASP A 434 -21.81 17.78 20.38
N PRO A 435 -22.95 17.97 21.08
CA PRO A 435 -23.88 16.90 21.46
C PRO A 435 -24.68 16.29 20.30
N ARG A 436 -24.54 16.77 19.06
CA ARG A 436 -25.19 16.19 17.85
C ARG A 436 -24.27 15.25 17.06
N ALA A 437 -23.12 14.89 17.63
CA ALA A 437 -22.01 14.23 16.96
C ALA A 437 -22.02 12.69 16.94
N GLY A 438 -23.19 12.04 16.86
CA GLY A 438 -23.26 10.56 16.79
C GLY A 438 -22.42 9.97 15.64
N ASP A 439 -22.32 10.69 14.52
CA ASP A 439 -21.48 10.30 13.38
C ASP A 439 -19.97 10.47 13.64
N ARG A 440 -19.56 11.31 14.61
CA ARG A 440 -18.13 11.52 14.93
C ARG A 440 -17.58 10.46 15.87
N ASP A 441 -18.36 10.00 16.85
CA ASP A 441 -17.93 8.92 17.74
C ASP A 441 -17.63 7.64 16.95
N GLU A 442 -18.47 7.32 15.96
CA GLU A 442 -18.24 6.19 15.07
C GLU A 442 -17.00 6.41 14.19
N ALA A 443 -16.72 7.64 13.74
CA ALA A 443 -15.51 7.94 12.98
C ALA A 443 -14.23 7.79 13.81
N PHE A 444 -14.24 8.21 15.07
CA PHE A 444 -13.11 8.00 15.99
C PHE A 444 -12.96 6.53 16.39
N LEU A 445 -14.07 5.81 16.56
CA LEU A 445 -14.05 4.38 16.81
C LEU A 445 -13.44 3.61 15.64
N ASP A 446 -13.78 4.01 14.41
CA ASP A 446 -13.14 3.51 13.19
C ASP A 446 -11.64 3.84 13.19
N ALA A 447 -11.24 5.08 13.49
CA ALA A 447 -9.83 5.47 13.57
C ALA A 447 -9.04 4.67 14.62
N LEU A 448 -9.61 4.42 15.79
CA LEU A 448 -9.03 3.57 16.84
C LEU A 448 -8.84 2.13 16.36
N LEU A 449 -9.89 1.52 15.82
CA LEU A 449 -9.84 0.16 15.26
C LEU A 449 -8.80 0.07 14.14
N TRP A 450 -8.79 1.05 13.23
CA TRP A 450 -7.84 1.15 12.14
C TRP A 450 -6.39 1.19 12.65
N SER A 451 -6.11 2.08 13.59
CA SER A 451 -4.77 2.29 14.16
C SER A 451 -4.26 1.08 14.95
N LEU A 452 -5.15 0.30 15.54
CA LEU A 452 -4.84 -0.98 16.17
C LEU A 452 -4.53 -2.10 15.15
N GLY A 453 -4.85 -1.90 13.88
CA GLY A 453 -4.63 -2.86 12.80
C GLY A 453 -5.86 -3.69 12.41
N PHE A 454 -7.07 -3.34 12.88
CA PHE A 454 -8.29 -3.99 12.41
C PHE A 454 -8.69 -3.48 11.03
N ASP A 455 -9.14 -4.38 10.16
CA ASP A 455 -9.72 -3.99 8.88
C ASP A 455 -11.15 -3.49 9.09
N LEU A 456 -11.39 -2.22 8.77
CA LEU A 456 -12.71 -1.62 8.84
C LEU A 456 -13.55 -2.04 7.64
N ASP A 457 -14.85 -2.25 7.84
CA ASP A 457 -15.77 -2.55 6.75
C ASP A 457 -15.90 -1.33 5.83
N ILE A 458 -15.27 -1.44 4.67
CA ILE A 458 -15.39 -0.47 3.58
C ILE A 458 -16.68 -0.84 2.85
N SER A 459 -17.82 -0.41 3.39
CA SER A 459 -19.08 -0.66 2.70
C SER A 459 -19.25 0.30 1.53
N ASP A 460 -18.94 -0.21 0.34
CA ASP A 460 -19.24 0.43 -0.95
C ASP A 460 -20.54 -0.17 -1.54
N ASP A 461 -21.51 -0.53 -0.67
CA ASP A 461 -22.75 -1.17 -1.09
C ASP A 461 -23.68 -0.13 -1.76
N VAL A 462 -23.54 -0.01 -3.08
CA VAL A 462 -24.34 0.86 -3.96
C VAL A 462 -25.85 0.62 -3.81
N THR A 463 -26.25 -0.58 -3.38
CA THR A 463 -27.66 -0.99 -3.28
C THR A 463 -28.29 -0.78 -1.91
N ALA A 464 -27.49 -0.49 -0.88
CA ALA A 464 -27.98 -0.32 0.48
C ALA A 464 -29.04 0.79 0.59
N HIS A 465 -28.82 1.91 -0.12
CA HIS A 465 -29.75 3.03 -0.18
C HIS A 465 -31.08 2.66 -0.87
N VAL A 466 -31.01 1.90 -1.97
CA VAL A 466 -32.19 1.42 -2.70
C VAL A 466 -33.04 0.52 -1.79
N ARG A 467 -32.42 -0.42 -1.07
CA ARG A 467 -33.15 -1.30 -0.14
C ARG A 467 -33.81 -0.53 0.99
N ARG A 468 -33.08 0.41 1.61
CA ARG A 468 -33.60 1.23 2.71
C ARG A 468 -34.81 2.07 2.26
N LEU A 469 -34.66 2.82 1.18
CA LEU A 469 -35.74 3.69 0.67
C LEU A 469 -36.90 2.86 0.12
N GLY A 470 -36.63 1.70 -0.50
CA GLY A 470 -37.67 0.78 -0.95
C GLY A 470 -38.49 0.21 0.20
N ALA A 471 -37.83 -0.18 1.30
CA ALA A 471 -38.50 -0.62 2.53
C ALA A 471 -39.33 0.52 3.16
N GLU A 472 -38.83 1.75 3.16
CA GLU A 472 -39.55 2.93 3.65
C GLU A 472 -40.81 3.21 2.81
N ILE A 473 -40.69 3.21 1.48
CA ILE A 473 -41.83 3.36 0.56
C ILE A 473 -42.84 2.23 0.75
N ARG A 474 -42.35 0.99 0.90
CA ARG A 474 -43.21 -0.17 1.18
C ARG A 474 -44.01 0.02 2.46
N SER A 475 -43.36 0.44 3.55
CA SER A 475 -44.05 0.73 4.81
C SER A 475 -45.09 1.85 4.66
N MET A 476 -44.75 2.96 4.00
CA MET A 476 -45.68 4.07 3.76
C MET A 476 -46.90 3.65 2.94
N LEU A 477 -46.70 2.86 1.88
CA LEU A 477 -47.79 2.35 1.04
C LEU A 477 -48.67 1.34 1.77
N GLN A 478 -48.10 0.53 2.66
CA GLN A 478 -48.84 -0.41 3.52
C GLN A 478 -49.65 0.31 4.60
N GLU A 479 -49.09 1.35 5.23
CA GLU A 479 -49.79 2.18 6.21
C GLU A 479 -50.95 2.98 5.60
N PHE A 480 -50.85 3.38 4.33
CA PHE A 480 -51.96 4.02 3.62
C PHE A 480 -53.20 3.12 3.53
N HIS A 481 -53.01 1.81 3.38
CA HIS A 481 -54.12 0.86 3.39
C HIS A 481 -54.84 0.80 4.75
N THR A 482 -54.17 1.15 5.84
CA THR A 482 -54.75 1.10 7.20
C THR A 482 -55.30 2.44 7.68
N THR A 483 -54.69 3.58 7.32
CA THR A 483 -54.92 4.85 8.04
C THR A 483 -55.56 5.97 7.19
N SER A 484 -55.82 5.75 5.89
CA SER A 484 -56.49 6.69 4.96
C SER A 484 -55.88 8.09 4.77
N SER A 485 -54.85 8.48 5.54
CA SER A 485 -54.08 9.70 5.36
C SER A 485 -52.63 9.37 5.01
N LEU A 486 -52.24 9.59 3.75
CA LEU A 486 -50.85 9.52 3.31
C LEU A 486 -50.33 10.95 3.12
N ASP A 487 -49.16 11.24 3.68
CA ASP A 487 -48.38 12.40 3.27
C ASP A 487 -47.75 12.16 1.89
N ILE A 488 -48.47 12.61 0.87
CA ILE A 488 -48.10 12.45 -0.54
C ILE A 488 -46.78 13.16 -0.85
N GLU A 489 -46.47 14.27 -0.18
CA GLU A 489 -45.24 15.02 -0.43
C GLU A 489 -44.01 14.24 0.06
N THR A 490 -44.12 13.65 1.24
CA THR A 490 -43.10 12.76 1.80
C THR A 490 -42.90 11.51 0.92
N LEU A 491 -43.97 10.83 0.51
CA LEU A 491 -43.87 9.68 -0.40
C LEU A 491 -43.17 10.05 -1.72
N ARG A 492 -43.51 11.22 -2.30
CA ARG A 492 -42.88 11.69 -3.54
C ARG A 492 -41.39 11.99 -3.34
N GLY A 493 -41.01 12.62 -2.23
CA GLY A 493 -39.63 12.89 -1.88
C GLY A 493 -38.80 11.60 -1.76
N THR A 494 -39.30 10.63 -0.99
CA THR A 494 -38.64 9.32 -0.81
C THR A 494 -38.60 8.54 -2.13
N ALA A 495 -39.69 8.52 -2.91
CA ALA A 495 -39.73 7.88 -4.23
C ALA A 495 -38.74 8.50 -5.23
N SER A 496 -38.61 9.83 -5.23
CA SER A 496 -37.66 10.53 -6.09
C SER A 496 -36.22 10.12 -5.79
N ASN A 497 -35.86 10.07 -4.50
CA ASN A 497 -34.55 9.61 -4.07
C ASN A 497 -34.36 8.13 -4.42
N PHE A 498 -35.35 7.27 -4.14
CA PHE A 498 -35.30 5.84 -4.45
C PHE A 498 -34.97 5.56 -5.92
N TYR A 499 -35.70 6.18 -6.86
CA TYR A 499 -35.44 5.97 -8.29
C TYR A 499 -34.11 6.56 -8.75
N THR A 500 -33.65 7.66 -8.14
CA THR A 500 -32.32 8.22 -8.43
C THR A 500 -31.21 7.25 -8.00
N PHE A 501 -31.32 6.68 -6.79
CA PHE A 501 -30.38 5.66 -6.32
C PHE A 501 -30.48 4.36 -7.11
N LEU A 502 -31.68 3.97 -7.55
CA LEU A 502 -31.88 2.81 -8.42
C LEU A 502 -31.18 3.00 -9.78
N GLU A 503 -31.30 4.19 -10.37
CA GLU A 503 -30.61 4.52 -11.62
C GLU A 503 -29.08 4.43 -11.44
N GLY A 504 -28.54 4.95 -10.34
CA GLY A 504 -27.13 4.77 -9.99
C GLY A 504 -26.73 3.30 -9.84
N ALA A 505 -27.53 2.52 -9.10
CA ALA A 505 -27.24 1.11 -8.84
C ALA A 505 -27.30 0.24 -10.12
N LEU A 506 -28.30 0.43 -10.98
CA LEU A 506 -28.40 -0.30 -12.25
C LEU A 506 -27.28 0.10 -13.23
N THR A 507 -26.86 1.37 -13.21
CA THR A 507 -25.70 1.82 -13.97
C THR A 507 -24.44 1.07 -13.53
N ASP A 508 -24.17 1.04 -12.23
CA ASP A 508 -23.03 0.30 -11.67
C ASP A 508 -23.08 -1.19 -12.01
N VAL A 509 -24.25 -1.82 -11.87
CA VAL A 509 -24.46 -3.24 -12.22
C VAL A 509 -24.10 -3.51 -13.68
N ILE A 510 -24.60 -2.70 -14.61
CA ILE A 510 -24.34 -2.90 -16.04
C ILE A 510 -22.86 -2.67 -16.37
N GLN A 511 -22.28 -1.60 -15.82
CA GLN A 511 -20.88 -1.24 -16.04
C GLN A 511 -19.94 -2.32 -15.50
N PHE A 512 -20.14 -2.74 -14.25
CA PHE A 512 -19.34 -3.77 -13.60
C PHE A 512 -19.51 -5.13 -14.30
N THR A 513 -20.74 -5.55 -14.58
CA THR A 513 -21.01 -6.86 -15.22
C THR A 513 -20.43 -6.94 -16.63
N TRP A 514 -20.62 -5.88 -17.43
CA TRP A 514 -20.01 -5.79 -18.75
C TRP A 514 -18.48 -5.86 -18.64
N TRP A 515 -17.87 -5.06 -17.76
CA TRP A 515 -16.43 -5.04 -17.60
C TRP A 515 -15.89 -6.41 -17.15
N ALA A 516 -16.50 -6.99 -16.12
CA ALA A 516 -16.08 -8.26 -15.52
C ALA A 516 -16.10 -9.41 -16.54
N LEU A 517 -17.12 -9.46 -17.40
CA LEU A 517 -17.34 -10.59 -18.31
C LEU A 517 -16.73 -10.40 -19.69
N THR A 518 -16.57 -9.16 -20.17
CA THR A 518 -16.20 -8.88 -21.56
C THR A 518 -14.78 -8.35 -21.75
N GLN A 519 -14.07 -7.93 -20.70
CA GLN A 519 -12.72 -7.39 -20.86
C GLN A 519 -11.62 -8.46 -20.84
N ASP A 520 -10.49 -8.12 -21.48
CA ASP A 520 -9.27 -8.92 -21.43
C ASP A 520 -8.50 -8.59 -20.14
N HIS A 521 -8.90 -9.22 -19.04
CA HIS A 521 -8.28 -8.99 -17.73
C HIS A 521 -6.86 -9.52 -17.63
N VAL A 522 -6.44 -10.48 -18.47
CA VAL A 522 -5.08 -11.03 -18.41
C VAL A 522 -4.06 -10.07 -19.03
N LYS A 523 -4.42 -9.36 -20.10
CA LYS A 523 -3.59 -8.32 -20.72
C LYS A 523 -3.76 -6.94 -20.11
N SER A 524 -4.73 -6.76 -19.20
CA SER A 524 -4.88 -5.52 -18.46
C SER A 524 -3.56 -5.15 -17.73
N PRO A 525 -3.14 -3.87 -17.72
CA PRO A 525 -2.01 -3.42 -16.90
C PRO A 525 -2.18 -3.80 -15.42
N ARG A 526 -3.43 -3.86 -14.95
CA ARG A 526 -3.81 -4.37 -13.64
C ARG A 526 -4.79 -5.52 -13.79
N PRO A 527 -4.30 -6.77 -13.87
CA PRO A 527 -5.17 -7.93 -14.00
C PRO A 527 -6.13 -8.03 -12.83
N PHE A 528 -7.43 -8.22 -13.14
CA PHE A 528 -8.50 -8.45 -12.18
C PHE A 528 -8.60 -7.40 -11.05
N ALA A 529 -8.27 -6.15 -11.35
CA ALA A 529 -8.52 -5.01 -10.46
C ALA A 529 -9.64 -4.14 -11.03
N TYR A 530 -10.74 -3.97 -10.29
CA TYR A 530 -11.86 -3.15 -10.75
C TYR A 530 -11.74 -1.72 -10.25
N ARG A 531 -11.94 -0.78 -11.18
CA ARG A 531 -12.19 0.64 -10.91
C ARG A 531 -13.49 1.06 -11.58
N PRO A 532 -14.33 1.90 -10.95
CA PRO A 532 -15.56 2.39 -11.56
C PRO A 532 -15.34 3.00 -12.96
N ALA A 533 -14.28 3.78 -13.16
CA ALA A 533 -13.95 4.37 -14.46
C ALA A 533 -13.77 3.33 -15.59
N HIS A 534 -13.32 2.11 -15.28
CA HIS A 534 -13.16 1.05 -16.30
C HIS A 534 -14.49 0.56 -16.87
N GLY A 535 -15.60 0.79 -16.15
CA GLY A 535 -16.94 0.41 -16.58
C GLY A 535 -17.60 1.40 -17.55
N GLU A 536 -17.06 2.62 -17.70
CA GLU A 536 -17.72 3.70 -18.47
C GLU A 536 -17.97 3.35 -19.95
N GLY A 537 -17.10 2.51 -20.53
CA GLY A 537 -17.21 2.02 -21.91
C GLY A 537 -18.40 1.09 -22.18
N ALA A 538 -19.07 0.59 -21.14
CA ALA A 538 -20.17 -0.37 -21.26
C ALA A 538 -21.29 0.14 -22.17
N TRP A 539 -21.73 1.38 -21.97
CA TRP A 539 -22.84 1.94 -22.74
C TRP A 539 -22.54 2.10 -24.23
N PHE A 540 -21.28 2.38 -24.56
CA PHE A 540 -20.83 2.45 -25.95
C PHE A 540 -20.78 1.06 -26.58
N ALA A 541 -20.29 0.06 -25.85
CA ALA A 541 -20.28 -1.32 -26.33
C ALA A 541 -21.72 -1.86 -26.54
N LEU A 542 -22.62 -1.60 -25.59
CA LEU A 542 -24.02 -2.01 -25.68
C LEU A 542 -24.77 -1.32 -26.81
N SER A 543 -24.47 -0.05 -27.12
CA SER A 543 -25.10 0.64 -28.25
C SER A 543 -24.67 0.05 -29.60
N GLN A 544 -23.43 -0.44 -29.72
CA GLN A 544 -22.94 -1.13 -30.92
C GLN A 544 -23.46 -2.57 -31.05
N ALA A 545 -23.72 -3.25 -29.94
CA ALA A 545 -24.13 -4.66 -29.91
C ALA A 545 -25.59 -4.91 -30.35
N ARG A 546 -26.36 -3.84 -30.61
CA ARG A 546 -27.79 -3.93 -30.91
C ARG A 546 -28.07 -4.72 -32.18
N THR A 547 -29.05 -5.60 -32.09
CA THR A 547 -29.62 -6.27 -33.26
C THR A 547 -30.64 -5.38 -33.96
N ARG A 548 -30.92 -5.65 -35.25
CA ARG A 548 -31.82 -4.84 -36.11
C ARG A 548 -33.24 -4.65 -35.54
N GLY A 549 -33.70 -5.50 -34.61
CA GLY A 549 -35.00 -5.39 -33.93
C GLY A 549 -35.03 -4.41 -32.75
N GLN A 550 -33.89 -4.07 -32.15
CA GLN A 550 -33.75 -3.18 -30.99
C GLN A 550 -33.38 -1.73 -31.39
N ALA A 551 -33.39 -1.41 -32.70
CA ALA A 551 -32.90 -0.14 -33.24
C ALA A 551 -33.68 1.11 -32.76
N GLN A 552 -34.90 0.95 -32.25
CA GLN A 552 -35.72 2.05 -31.72
C GLN A 552 -35.45 2.40 -30.24
N VAL A 553 -34.80 1.52 -29.47
CA VAL A 553 -34.50 1.77 -28.05
C VAL A 553 -33.28 2.67 -27.97
N ARG A 554 -33.37 3.88 -27.42
CA ARG A 554 -32.20 4.75 -27.16
C ARG A 554 -31.57 4.41 -25.80
N LEU A 555 -30.31 3.96 -25.80
CA LEU A 555 -29.55 3.61 -24.60
C LEU A 555 -28.72 4.81 -24.15
N ARG A 556 -28.19 5.62 -25.09
CA ARG A 556 -27.51 6.90 -24.82
C ARG A 556 -27.28 7.68 -26.12
N ASP A 557 -27.75 8.93 -26.20
CA ASP A 557 -27.39 9.87 -27.30
C ASP A 557 -26.47 11.00 -26.79
N SER A 558 -26.70 11.51 -25.58
CA SER A 558 -25.81 12.41 -24.80
C SER A 558 -26.47 12.70 -23.45
N GLY A 559 -25.81 12.45 -22.31
CA GLY A 559 -26.35 12.65 -20.96
C GLY A 559 -26.43 11.38 -20.09
N PRO A 560 -26.94 11.49 -18.84
CA PRO A 560 -27.21 10.32 -17.98
C PRO A 560 -28.33 9.48 -18.59
N ALA A 561 -28.14 8.14 -18.60
CA ALA A 561 -29.16 7.22 -19.07
C ALA A 561 -30.36 7.24 -18.10
N GLY A 562 -31.59 7.33 -18.61
CA GLY A 562 -32.77 7.19 -17.74
C GLY A 562 -33.06 5.72 -17.42
N LEU A 563 -33.89 5.46 -16.40
CA LEU A 563 -34.25 4.10 -15.96
C LEU A 563 -34.64 3.14 -17.10
N GLN A 564 -35.42 3.59 -18.10
CA GLN A 564 -35.81 2.76 -19.27
C GLN A 564 -34.58 2.26 -20.06
N ALA A 565 -33.56 3.11 -20.25
CA ALA A 565 -32.35 2.71 -20.94
C ALA A 565 -31.57 1.67 -20.13
N MET A 566 -31.60 1.77 -18.80
CA MET A 566 -30.94 0.80 -17.92
C MET A 566 -31.62 -0.56 -17.92
N VAL A 567 -32.96 -0.57 -17.82
CA VAL A 567 -33.74 -1.81 -17.92
C VAL A 567 -33.43 -2.52 -19.25
N ASN A 568 -33.50 -1.81 -20.38
CA ASN A 568 -33.18 -2.41 -21.68
C ASN A 568 -31.69 -2.78 -21.81
N GLY A 569 -30.79 -2.11 -21.10
CA GLY A 569 -29.36 -2.42 -21.08
C GLY A 569 -29.07 -3.83 -20.58
N LEU A 570 -29.87 -4.37 -19.65
CA LEU A 570 -29.74 -5.76 -19.16
C LEU A 570 -29.98 -6.79 -20.27
N ASP A 571 -31.03 -6.60 -21.07
CA ASP A 571 -31.37 -7.49 -22.18
C ASP A 571 -30.32 -7.41 -23.31
N VAL A 572 -29.89 -6.19 -23.66
CA VAL A 572 -28.85 -5.98 -24.67
C VAL A 572 -27.51 -6.57 -24.22
N LEU A 573 -27.18 -6.52 -22.92
CA LEU A 573 -26.00 -7.19 -22.38
C LEU A 573 -26.12 -8.71 -22.50
N ALA A 574 -27.29 -9.28 -22.23
CA ALA A 574 -27.54 -10.71 -22.41
C ALA A 574 -27.34 -11.14 -23.88
N ASP A 575 -27.85 -10.35 -24.83
CA ASP A 575 -27.66 -10.58 -26.27
C ASP A 575 -26.20 -10.45 -26.69
N LEU A 576 -25.46 -9.49 -26.14
CA LEU A 576 -24.01 -9.35 -26.37
C LEU A 576 -23.26 -10.62 -25.92
N LEU A 577 -23.54 -11.13 -24.73
CA LEU A 577 -22.90 -12.35 -24.20
C LEU A 577 -23.29 -13.59 -25.02
N GLU A 578 -24.55 -13.70 -25.45
CA GLU A 578 -24.99 -14.78 -26.33
C GLU A 578 -24.29 -14.74 -27.70
N ASN A 579 -24.11 -13.54 -28.26
CA ASN A 579 -23.35 -13.34 -29.48
C ASN A 579 -21.86 -13.71 -29.31
N LEU A 580 -21.24 -13.35 -28.18
CA LEU A 580 -19.86 -13.75 -27.87
C LEU A 580 -19.73 -15.28 -27.80
N ARG A 581 -20.68 -15.95 -27.14
CA ARG A 581 -20.73 -17.42 -27.05
C ARG A 581 -20.72 -18.08 -28.43
N SER A 582 -21.45 -17.50 -29.39
CA SER A 582 -21.50 -18.01 -30.77
C SER A 582 -20.18 -17.82 -31.55
N LYS A 583 -19.33 -16.88 -31.14
CA LYS A 583 -18.06 -16.50 -31.79
C LYS A 583 -16.80 -17.03 -31.08
N GLY A 584 -16.95 -17.91 -30.09
CA GLY A 584 -15.86 -18.39 -29.21
C GLY A 584 -14.50 -18.65 -29.88
N PRO A 585 -14.43 -19.44 -30.99
CA PRO A 585 -13.16 -19.75 -31.64
C PRO A 585 -12.38 -18.52 -32.15
N SER A 586 -13.07 -17.45 -32.53
CA SER A 586 -12.45 -16.20 -33.02
C SER A 586 -11.89 -15.31 -31.90
N ALA A 587 -12.21 -15.62 -30.65
CA ALA A 587 -11.80 -14.85 -29.46
C ALA A 587 -10.65 -15.49 -28.69
N LEU A 588 -10.10 -16.60 -29.19
CA LEU A 588 -8.89 -17.23 -28.63
C LEU A 588 -7.72 -16.24 -28.64
N ARG A 589 -6.91 -16.28 -27.58
CA ARG A 589 -5.67 -15.53 -27.49
C ARG A 589 -4.57 -16.22 -28.31
N ASP A 590 -3.61 -15.42 -28.75
CA ASP A 590 -2.39 -15.96 -29.36
C ASP A 590 -1.52 -16.60 -28.25
N ASP A 591 -0.97 -17.79 -28.48
CA ASP A 591 -0.22 -18.57 -27.49
C ASP A 591 0.96 -17.79 -26.87
N GLU A 592 1.58 -16.88 -27.60
CA GLU A 592 2.69 -16.04 -27.12
C GLU A 592 2.28 -15.03 -26.04
N SER A 593 0.98 -14.76 -25.89
CA SER A 593 0.48 -13.76 -24.96
C SER A 593 0.25 -14.27 -23.54
N ILE A 594 0.39 -15.58 -23.32
CA ILE A 594 0.20 -16.21 -22.02
C ILE A 594 1.55 -16.76 -21.56
N SER A 595 2.07 -16.23 -20.46
CA SER A 595 3.24 -16.81 -19.78
C SER A 595 2.83 -18.12 -19.12
N VAL A 596 2.93 -19.22 -19.86
CA VAL A 596 2.58 -20.56 -19.37
C VAL A 596 3.66 -21.06 -18.41
N ASP A 597 3.23 -21.58 -17.27
CA ASP A 597 4.07 -22.36 -16.38
C ASP A 597 4.64 -23.59 -17.10
N ARG A 598 5.94 -23.59 -17.32
CA ARG A 598 6.64 -24.70 -17.98
C ARG A 598 6.73 -25.96 -17.12
N SER A 599 6.51 -25.87 -15.81
CA SER A 599 6.54 -27.05 -14.93
C SER A 599 5.35 -27.98 -15.17
N GLY A 600 4.30 -27.52 -15.87
CA GLY A 600 3.08 -28.28 -16.12
C GLY A 600 2.25 -28.54 -14.85
N VAL A 601 2.63 -27.94 -13.72
CA VAL A 601 1.92 -28.07 -12.44
C VAL A 601 0.69 -27.18 -12.39
N THR A 602 0.75 -26.02 -13.06
CA THR A 602 -0.36 -25.06 -13.14
C THR A 602 -0.92 -24.98 -14.56
N SER A 603 -2.23 -24.76 -14.65
CA SER A 603 -2.96 -24.52 -15.90
C SER A 603 -3.40 -23.07 -15.96
N VAL A 604 -3.39 -22.50 -17.16
CA VAL A 604 -3.92 -21.15 -17.37
C VAL A 604 -5.43 -21.26 -17.60
N PRO A 605 -6.29 -20.76 -16.69
CA PRO A 605 -7.74 -20.92 -16.82
C PRO A 605 -8.36 -20.06 -17.91
N PHE A 606 -7.66 -19.02 -18.40
CA PHE A 606 -8.24 -18.01 -19.29
C PHE A 606 -7.57 -18.00 -20.66
N LEU A 607 -8.18 -18.68 -21.63
CA LEU A 607 -7.66 -18.82 -23.00
C LEU A 607 -8.24 -17.78 -23.96
N HIS A 608 -9.38 -17.17 -23.62
CA HIS A 608 -10.06 -16.21 -24.48
C HIS A 608 -9.81 -14.77 -24.04
N ARG A 609 -9.94 -13.82 -24.98
CA ARG A 609 -9.89 -12.38 -24.69
C ARG A 609 -11.07 -11.91 -23.84
N HIS A 610 -12.19 -12.65 -23.86
CA HIS A 610 -13.38 -12.38 -23.07
C HIS A 610 -13.54 -13.48 -22.02
N ILE A 611 -13.39 -13.15 -20.74
CA ILE A 611 -13.44 -14.14 -19.65
C ILE A 611 -14.74 -14.95 -19.63
N PHE A 612 -15.86 -14.35 -20.05
CA PHE A 612 -17.13 -15.07 -20.17
C PHE A 612 -17.02 -16.41 -20.92
N LEU A 613 -16.17 -16.48 -21.95
CA LEU A 613 -15.98 -17.68 -22.77
C LEU A 613 -15.18 -18.79 -22.07
N ASP A 614 -14.42 -18.43 -21.04
CA ASP A 614 -13.64 -19.35 -20.20
C ASP A 614 -14.44 -19.85 -18.99
N LEU A 615 -15.66 -19.34 -18.77
CA LEU A 615 -16.57 -19.83 -17.72
C LEU A 615 -17.16 -21.20 -18.10
N LEU A 616 -17.62 -21.94 -17.09
CA LEU A 616 -18.35 -23.20 -17.30
C LEU A 616 -19.61 -22.96 -18.17
N PRO A 617 -19.95 -23.86 -19.11
CA PRO A 617 -21.11 -23.71 -19.98
C PRO A 617 -22.42 -23.46 -19.22
N GLU A 618 -22.59 -24.09 -18.07
CA GLU A 618 -23.75 -23.91 -17.20
C GLU A 618 -23.78 -22.48 -16.63
N ALA A 619 -22.62 -21.97 -16.17
CA ALA A 619 -22.50 -20.60 -15.68
C ALA A 619 -22.78 -19.57 -16.79
N GLN A 620 -22.31 -19.82 -18.02
CA GLN A 620 -22.60 -18.96 -19.17
C GLN A 620 -24.12 -18.87 -19.44
N ALA A 621 -24.82 -20.00 -19.44
CA ALA A 621 -26.27 -20.04 -19.65
C ALA A 621 -27.04 -19.39 -18.49
N GLU A 622 -26.60 -19.64 -17.25
CA GLU A 622 -27.19 -19.08 -16.03
C GLU A 622 -27.10 -17.55 -16.02
N ILE A 623 -25.94 -16.98 -16.37
CA ILE A 623 -25.70 -15.53 -16.49
C ILE A 623 -26.66 -14.89 -17.50
N ILE A 624 -26.74 -15.44 -18.72
CA ILE A 624 -27.63 -14.92 -19.77
C ILE A 624 -29.10 -15.00 -19.32
N GLY A 625 -29.50 -16.13 -18.74
CA GLY A 625 -30.86 -16.34 -18.23
C GLY A 625 -31.23 -15.35 -17.12
N LEU A 626 -30.31 -15.09 -16.19
CA LEU A 626 -30.51 -14.16 -15.08
C LEU A 626 -30.69 -12.72 -15.55
N LEU A 627 -29.86 -12.25 -16.49
CA LEU A 627 -29.99 -10.90 -17.07
C LEU A 627 -31.34 -10.72 -17.78
N ARG A 628 -31.80 -11.72 -18.53
CA ARG A 628 -33.13 -11.72 -19.18
C ARG A 628 -34.27 -11.75 -18.15
N SER A 629 -34.12 -12.53 -17.09
CA SER A 629 -35.09 -12.58 -15.99
C SER A 629 -35.18 -11.22 -15.28
N ALA A 630 -34.05 -10.59 -14.97
CA ALA A 630 -33.99 -9.28 -14.33
C ALA A 630 -34.67 -8.20 -15.19
N TYR A 631 -34.41 -8.21 -16.51
CA TYR A 631 -35.12 -7.37 -17.46
C TYR A 631 -36.64 -7.59 -17.43
N ALA A 632 -37.09 -8.85 -17.51
CA ALA A 632 -38.50 -9.20 -17.48
C ALA A 632 -39.17 -8.75 -16.17
N THR A 633 -38.54 -8.98 -15.02
CA THR A 633 -39.06 -8.56 -13.71
C THR A 633 -39.28 -7.04 -13.64
N LEU A 634 -38.32 -6.23 -14.09
CA LEU A 634 -38.45 -4.76 -14.06
C LEU A 634 -39.48 -4.22 -15.06
N ARG A 635 -39.63 -4.90 -16.20
CA ARG A 635 -40.63 -4.55 -17.22
C ARG A 635 -42.04 -4.93 -16.76
N ASP A 636 -42.21 -6.15 -16.28
CA ASP A 636 -43.51 -6.70 -15.89
C ASP A 636 -44.01 -6.05 -14.57
N SER A 637 -43.11 -5.51 -13.74
CA SER A 637 -43.47 -4.70 -12.57
C SER A 637 -43.91 -3.27 -12.90
N ALA A 638 -43.80 -2.85 -14.17
CA ALA A 638 -44.09 -1.50 -14.64
C ALA A 638 -43.32 -0.40 -13.88
N ALA A 639 -42.09 -0.70 -13.45
CA ALA A 639 -41.27 0.19 -12.62
C ALA A 639 -41.04 1.57 -13.27
N VAL A 640 -40.89 1.60 -14.60
CA VAL A 640 -40.66 2.85 -15.35
C VAL A 640 -41.93 3.68 -15.45
N GLU A 641 -43.06 3.06 -15.72
CA GLU A 641 -44.36 3.72 -15.77
C GLU A 641 -44.74 4.31 -14.40
N VAL A 642 -44.56 3.53 -13.33
CA VAL A 642 -44.84 3.97 -11.95
C VAL A 642 -43.93 5.12 -11.56
N ARG A 643 -42.62 5.05 -11.85
CA ARG A 643 -41.67 6.16 -11.65
C ARG A 643 -42.18 7.44 -12.31
N ASN A 644 -42.56 7.38 -13.59
CA ASN A 644 -43.01 8.57 -14.32
C ASN A 644 -44.33 9.13 -13.75
N LYS A 645 -45.27 8.27 -13.36
CA LYS A 645 -46.53 8.71 -12.73
C LYS A 645 -46.30 9.36 -11.36
N LEU A 646 -45.41 8.80 -10.53
CA LEU A 646 -45.06 9.36 -9.20
C LEU A 646 -44.33 10.72 -9.31
N MET A 647 -43.52 10.91 -10.35
CA MET A 647 -42.74 12.13 -10.56
C MET A 647 -43.54 13.28 -11.22
N HIS A 648 -44.51 12.99 -12.08
CA HIS A 648 -45.26 13.97 -12.88
C HIS A 648 -46.71 14.16 -12.43
N PHE A 649 -46.97 14.07 -11.13
CA PHE A 649 -48.30 14.05 -10.54
C PHE A 649 -49.08 15.36 -10.76
N SER A 650 -49.78 15.50 -11.89
CA SER A 650 -50.61 16.68 -12.18
C SER A 650 -52.12 16.44 -12.10
N ARG A 651 -52.61 15.22 -11.83
CA ARG A 651 -54.04 14.88 -11.50
C ARG A 651 -54.39 13.38 -11.42
N ALA A 652 -53.47 12.44 -11.69
CA ALA A 652 -53.77 11.00 -11.65
C ALA A 652 -53.09 10.32 -10.46
N THR A 653 -53.88 9.81 -9.52
CA THR A 653 -53.42 8.98 -8.41
C THR A 653 -52.90 7.64 -8.93
N VAL A 654 -51.62 7.34 -8.65
CA VAL A 654 -51.09 5.98 -8.83
C VAL A 654 -51.78 5.07 -7.81
N PRO A 655 -52.45 3.98 -8.22
CA PRO A 655 -53.00 3.02 -7.27
C PRO A 655 -51.89 2.47 -6.38
N SER A 656 -52.09 2.47 -5.06
CA SER A 656 -51.07 2.03 -4.08
C SER A 656 -50.56 0.61 -4.35
N GLN A 657 -51.42 -0.27 -4.87
CA GLN A 657 -51.07 -1.64 -5.25
C GLN A 657 -50.16 -1.70 -6.48
N GLU A 658 -50.33 -0.81 -7.46
CA GLU A 658 -49.45 -0.70 -8.63
C GLU A 658 -48.06 -0.20 -8.19
N ALA A 659 -48.02 0.80 -7.31
CA ALA A 659 -46.77 1.31 -6.76
C ALA A 659 -46.02 0.28 -5.89
N LEU A 660 -46.75 -0.48 -5.06
CA LEU A 660 -46.18 -1.53 -4.23
C LEU A 660 -45.59 -2.66 -5.09
N HIS A 661 -46.32 -3.12 -6.12
CA HIS A 661 -45.84 -4.13 -7.06
C HIS A 661 -44.56 -3.70 -7.81
N ALA A 662 -44.48 -2.44 -8.22
CA ALA A 662 -43.28 -1.89 -8.84
C ALA A 662 -42.08 -1.88 -7.88
N VAL A 663 -42.27 -1.42 -6.63
CA VAL A 663 -41.21 -1.38 -5.61
C VAL A 663 -40.73 -2.80 -5.27
N ASP A 664 -41.65 -3.73 -5.06
CA ASP A 664 -41.30 -5.13 -4.77
C ASP A 664 -40.55 -5.77 -5.96
N GLY A 665 -41.02 -5.56 -7.20
CA GLY A 665 -40.32 -6.05 -8.39
C GLY A 665 -38.91 -5.46 -8.55
N VAL A 666 -38.70 -4.19 -8.19
CA VAL A 666 -37.36 -3.59 -8.16
C VAL A 666 -36.49 -4.25 -7.10
N LEU A 667 -36.99 -4.40 -5.87
CA LEU A 667 -36.22 -5.01 -4.78
C LEU A 667 -35.87 -6.47 -5.06
N ASP A 668 -36.80 -7.25 -5.62
CA ASP A 668 -36.57 -8.63 -6.02
C ASP A 668 -35.52 -8.71 -7.13
N CYS A 669 -35.61 -7.85 -8.15
CA CYS A 669 -34.60 -7.76 -9.20
C CYS A 669 -33.22 -7.43 -8.63
N MET A 670 -33.12 -6.43 -7.76
CA MET A 670 -31.85 -6.06 -7.13
C MET A 670 -31.29 -7.21 -6.31
N GLN A 671 -32.11 -7.89 -5.51
CA GLN A 671 -31.67 -9.05 -4.73
C GLN A 671 -31.11 -10.18 -5.62
N VAL A 672 -31.72 -10.43 -6.79
CA VAL A 672 -31.24 -11.43 -7.75
C VAL A 672 -29.89 -11.02 -8.35
N LEU A 673 -29.74 -9.76 -8.77
CA LEU A 673 -28.48 -9.22 -9.30
C LEU A 673 -27.36 -9.20 -8.24
N GLU A 674 -27.72 -8.94 -6.99
CA GLU A 674 -26.83 -8.96 -5.84
C GLU A 674 -26.30 -10.37 -5.55
N LYS A 675 -27.18 -11.38 -5.46
CA LYS A 675 -26.82 -12.79 -5.26
C LYS A 675 -25.93 -13.33 -6.38
N ALA A 676 -26.14 -12.85 -7.60
CA ALA A 676 -25.29 -13.18 -8.75
C ALA A 676 -23.89 -12.57 -8.66
N GLY A 677 -23.71 -11.55 -7.82
CA GLY A 677 -22.49 -10.73 -7.73
C GLY A 677 -22.34 -9.75 -8.89
N PHE A 678 -23.45 -9.35 -9.53
CA PHE A 678 -23.45 -8.28 -10.55
C PHE A 678 -23.56 -6.90 -9.93
N SER A 679 -24.14 -6.80 -8.74
CA SER A 679 -23.94 -5.64 -7.86
C SER A 679 -22.68 -5.86 -7.04
N ARG A 680 -21.77 -4.87 -7.07
CA ARG A 680 -20.51 -4.94 -6.32
C ARG A 680 -20.80 -5.16 -4.84
N CYS A 681 -20.16 -6.16 -4.28
CA CYS A 681 -20.24 -6.48 -2.87
C CYS A 681 -18.87 -6.96 -2.41
N THR A 682 -18.40 -6.40 -1.30
CA THR A 682 -17.12 -6.76 -0.72
C THR A 682 -17.22 -8.11 -0.01
N TRP A 683 -16.24 -8.98 -0.26
CA TRP A 683 -16.07 -10.26 0.43
C TRP A 683 -14.75 -10.27 1.18
N ARG A 684 -14.77 -10.93 2.34
CA ARG A 684 -13.62 -11.08 3.23
C ARG A 684 -13.47 -12.53 3.67
N GLN A 685 -12.24 -12.95 3.92
CA GLN A 685 -11.99 -14.27 4.49
C GLN A 685 -12.36 -14.27 5.97
N GLN A 686 -13.37 -15.06 6.32
CA GLN A 686 -13.80 -15.28 7.70
C GLN A 686 -12.98 -16.40 8.36
N GLU A 687 -12.74 -17.50 7.63
CA GLU A 687 -12.05 -18.67 8.17
C GLU A 687 -11.08 -19.23 7.12
N ALA A 688 -9.96 -19.77 7.59
CA ALA A 688 -9.07 -20.57 6.77
C ALA A 688 -8.62 -21.80 7.54
N THR A 689 -9.13 -22.96 7.16
CA THR A 689 -8.69 -24.24 7.69
C THR A 689 -7.64 -24.84 6.76
N THR A 690 -6.57 -25.38 7.33
CA THR A 690 -5.52 -26.09 6.58
C THR A 690 -5.35 -27.46 7.22
N ASP A 691 -5.49 -28.51 6.42
CA ASP A 691 -5.24 -29.86 6.90
C ASP A 691 -3.74 -30.20 6.91
N GLN A 692 -3.39 -31.35 7.49
CA GLN A 692 -2.00 -31.81 7.58
C GLN A 692 -1.33 -32.07 6.22
N TRP A 693 -2.10 -32.16 5.13
CA TRP A 693 -1.59 -32.35 3.77
C TRP A 693 -1.50 -31.04 2.98
N GLY A 694 -1.76 -29.90 3.63
CA GLY A 694 -1.70 -28.58 3.01
C GLY A 694 -2.93 -28.22 2.18
N ARG A 695 -4.02 -28.99 2.23
CA ARG A 695 -5.28 -28.60 1.60
C ARG A 695 -5.93 -27.53 2.44
N ARG A 696 -6.36 -26.44 1.80
CA ARG A 696 -6.96 -25.30 2.48
C ARG A 696 -8.41 -25.14 2.06
N SER A 697 -9.27 -24.91 3.03
CA SER A 697 -10.64 -24.43 2.83
C SER A 697 -10.72 -23.00 3.35
N LEU A 698 -11.05 -22.07 2.46
CA LEU A 698 -11.19 -20.65 2.75
C LEU A 698 -12.67 -20.32 2.74
N LEU A 699 -13.20 -19.90 3.89
CA LEU A 699 -14.57 -19.43 4.02
C LEU A 699 -14.57 -17.92 3.82
N LEU A 700 -15.20 -17.47 2.74
CA LEU A 700 -15.43 -16.06 2.49
C LEU A 700 -16.84 -15.68 2.93
N ARG A 701 -16.99 -14.49 3.49
CA ARG A 701 -18.28 -13.91 3.85
C ARG A 701 -18.44 -12.56 3.17
N SER A 702 -19.60 -12.31 2.59
CA SER A 702 -19.95 -10.98 2.07
C SER A 702 -20.40 -10.06 3.20
N GLU A 703 -20.35 -8.75 2.97
CA GLU A 703 -20.96 -7.75 3.87
C GLU A 703 -22.46 -8.00 4.11
N ARG A 704 -23.11 -8.70 3.17
CA ARG A 704 -24.53 -9.05 3.23
C ARG A 704 -24.79 -10.38 3.96
N GLY A 705 -23.74 -11.03 4.47
CA GLY A 705 -23.83 -12.27 5.26
C GLY A 705 -23.86 -13.56 4.45
N GLU A 706 -23.76 -13.49 3.13
CA GLU A 706 -23.62 -14.67 2.27
C GLU A 706 -22.25 -15.31 2.48
N VAL A 707 -22.17 -16.62 2.25
CA VAL A 707 -20.97 -17.41 2.52
C VAL A 707 -20.57 -18.19 1.28
N LEU A 708 -19.28 -18.19 0.98
CA LEU A 708 -18.68 -18.89 -0.15
C LEU A 708 -17.44 -19.64 0.31
N GLN A 709 -17.35 -20.92 -0.03
CA GLN A 709 -16.19 -21.74 0.30
C GLN A 709 -15.29 -21.94 -0.92
N LEU A 710 -14.02 -21.60 -0.79
CA LEU A 710 -12.98 -21.86 -1.79
C LEU A 710 -12.03 -22.95 -1.32
N MET A 711 -11.64 -23.85 -2.23
CA MET A 711 -10.70 -24.94 -1.94
C MET A 711 -9.33 -24.69 -2.57
N ARG A 712 -8.24 -25.17 -1.95
CA ARG A 712 -6.83 -25.06 -2.39
C ARG A 712 -6.03 -26.30 -1.99
N PRO A 713 -4.89 -26.64 -2.63
CA PRO A 713 -4.31 -26.00 -3.81
C PRO A 713 -5.06 -26.35 -5.10
N LYS A 714 -4.90 -25.54 -6.14
CA LYS A 714 -5.46 -25.81 -7.48
C LYS A 714 -4.46 -25.50 -8.60
N PRO A 715 -4.57 -26.18 -9.76
CA PRO A 715 -3.76 -25.85 -10.93
C PRO A 715 -3.92 -24.40 -11.40
N GLU A 716 -5.08 -23.77 -11.17
CA GLU A 716 -5.41 -22.41 -11.63
C GLU A 716 -5.00 -21.31 -10.63
N ASP A 717 -4.29 -21.65 -9.54
CA ASP A 717 -3.76 -20.68 -8.58
C ASP A 717 -2.65 -19.83 -9.21
N THR A 718 -3.07 -18.78 -9.91
CA THR A 718 -2.22 -17.78 -10.56
C THR A 718 -2.21 -16.48 -9.75
N ARG A 719 -1.23 -15.59 -9.98
CA ARG A 719 -1.17 -14.27 -9.33
C ARG A 719 -2.31 -13.33 -9.69
N TRP A 720 -3.08 -13.67 -10.71
CA TRP A 720 -4.06 -12.76 -11.28
C TRP A 720 -5.24 -12.54 -10.34
N PHE A 721 -5.59 -13.51 -9.51
CA PHE A 721 -6.66 -13.33 -8.55
C PHE A 721 -6.20 -12.58 -7.31
N PRO A 722 -7.10 -11.77 -6.71
CA PRO A 722 -6.81 -11.10 -5.45
C PRO A 722 -6.47 -12.12 -4.35
N VAL A 723 -5.54 -11.74 -3.48
CA VAL A 723 -5.24 -12.50 -2.27
C VAL A 723 -6.48 -12.47 -1.38
N THR A 724 -6.95 -13.65 -0.95
CA THR A 724 -8.23 -13.79 -0.23
C THR A 724 -8.29 -13.11 1.13
N ARG A 725 -7.13 -12.79 1.72
CA ARG A 725 -7.04 -12.07 2.98
C ARG A 725 -7.48 -10.62 2.87
N VAL A 726 -7.36 -10.03 1.67
CA VAL A 726 -7.73 -8.63 1.41
C VAL A 726 -9.18 -8.58 0.91
N PRO A 727 -9.96 -7.54 1.25
CA PRO A 727 -11.28 -7.33 0.69
C PRO A 727 -11.27 -7.34 -0.85
N HIS A 728 -12.24 -8.03 -1.46
CA HIS A 728 -12.35 -8.15 -2.92
C HIS A 728 -13.81 -8.32 -3.36
N TYR A 729 -14.11 -7.99 -4.61
CA TYR A 729 -15.39 -8.29 -5.23
C TYR A 729 -15.41 -9.75 -5.71
N VAL A 730 -16.56 -10.40 -5.55
CA VAL A 730 -16.77 -11.79 -5.99
C VAL A 730 -18.01 -11.81 -6.87
N VAL A 731 -17.95 -12.60 -7.96
CA VAL A 731 -19.09 -12.87 -8.85
C VAL A 731 -19.47 -14.35 -8.73
N PRO A 732 -20.29 -14.75 -7.74
CA PRO A 732 -20.52 -16.16 -7.41
C PRO A 732 -21.04 -17.01 -8.57
N ILE A 733 -21.86 -16.42 -9.45
CA ILE A 733 -22.41 -17.11 -10.62
C ILE A 733 -21.35 -17.38 -11.70
N ALA A 734 -20.29 -16.57 -11.78
CA ALA A 734 -19.23 -16.64 -12.80
C ALA A 734 -18.17 -17.68 -12.42
N ARG A 735 -18.57 -18.95 -12.49
CA ARG A 735 -17.73 -20.12 -12.19
C ARG A 735 -16.93 -20.54 -13.42
N PHE A 736 -15.62 -20.67 -13.26
CA PHE A 736 -14.73 -21.28 -14.26
C PHE A 736 -14.23 -22.68 -13.83
N THR A 737 -14.42 -23.03 -12.54
CA THR A 737 -14.29 -24.39 -12.05
C THR A 737 -15.43 -24.69 -11.06
N ARG A 738 -15.57 -25.94 -10.64
CA ARG A 738 -16.60 -26.34 -9.64
C ARG A 738 -16.46 -25.62 -8.29
N TYR A 739 -15.25 -25.17 -7.95
CA TYR A 739 -14.91 -24.66 -6.61
C TYR A 739 -14.31 -23.26 -6.63
N ASP A 740 -14.32 -22.57 -7.77
CA ASP A 740 -13.77 -21.22 -7.90
C ASP A 740 -14.66 -20.35 -8.77
N VAL A 741 -14.59 -19.07 -8.48
CA VAL A 741 -15.44 -18.02 -9.04
C VAL A 741 -14.58 -16.83 -9.40
N LEU A 742 -15.07 -16.04 -10.35
CA LEU A 742 -14.42 -14.81 -10.76
C LEU A 742 -14.40 -13.81 -9.60
N ARG A 743 -13.23 -13.19 -9.37
CA ARG A 743 -12.94 -12.31 -8.25
C ARG A 743 -12.04 -11.16 -8.69
N PHE A 744 -12.23 -10.00 -8.07
CA PHE A 744 -11.52 -8.78 -8.44
C PHE A 744 -11.05 -8.01 -7.21
N SER A 745 -9.80 -7.56 -7.19
CA SER A 745 -9.35 -6.61 -6.16
C SER A 745 -10.10 -5.28 -6.31
N ILE A 746 -10.38 -4.66 -5.17
CA ILE A 746 -10.94 -3.30 -5.13
C ILE A 746 -9.81 -2.32 -5.44
N ASP A 747 -10.03 -1.43 -6.39
CA ASP A 747 -9.12 -0.34 -6.74
C ASP A 747 -9.93 0.96 -6.83
N VAL A 748 -9.28 2.09 -6.61
CA VAL A 748 -9.94 3.41 -6.54
C VAL A 748 -9.42 4.35 -7.61
N ASP A 749 -10.26 5.28 -8.04
CA ASP A 749 -9.88 6.35 -8.95
C ASP A 749 -9.27 7.50 -8.12
N SER A 750 -7.94 7.49 -7.95
CA SER A 750 -7.19 8.54 -7.25
C SER A 750 -5.89 8.90 -7.99
N GLU A 751 -5.35 10.10 -7.74
CA GLU A 751 -4.04 10.52 -8.29
C GLU A 751 -2.92 9.54 -7.88
N HIS A 752 -2.99 8.97 -6.68
CA HIS A 752 -2.08 7.92 -6.23
C HIS A 752 -2.22 6.63 -7.05
N ALA A 753 -3.46 6.21 -7.29
CA ALA A 753 -3.73 5.02 -8.08
C ALA A 753 -3.27 5.17 -9.54
N GLU A 754 -3.29 6.39 -10.09
CA GLU A 754 -2.74 6.74 -11.40
C GLU A 754 -1.21 6.77 -11.42
N LEU A 755 -0.57 7.36 -10.41
CA LEU A 755 0.88 7.39 -10.23
C LEU A 755 1.49 5.98 -10.28
N TRP A 756 0.78 4.99 -9.74
CA TRP A 756 1.22 3.59 -9.72
C TRP A 756 0.59 2.73 -10.83
N SER A 757 -0.06 3.31 -11.83
CA SER A 757 -0.84 2.58 -12.85
C SER A 757 -0.04 1.50 -13.59
N ALA A 758 1.25 1.75 -13.84
CA ALA A 758 2.16 0.83 -14.50
C ALA A 758 2.72 -0.28 -13.59
N PHE A 759 2.46 -0.25 -12.27
CA PHE A 759 2.96 -1.23 -11.32
C PHE A 759 1.92 -2.32 -11.00
N PRO A 760 2.31 -3.61 -11.00
CA PRO A 760 3.64 -4.14 -11.34
C PRO A 760 3.85 -4.23 -12.86
N SER A 761 5.05 -3.86 -13.34
CA SER A 761 5.44 -4.00 -14.75
C SER A 761 6.37 -5.22 -14.94
N PRO A 762 5.86 -6.40 -15.32
CA PRO A 762 6.67 -7.59 -15.54
C PRO A 762 7.56 -7.44 -16.79
N ARG A 763 8.79 -7.94 -16.72
CA ARG A 763 9.75 -7.97 -17.84
C ARG A 763 9.35 -9.01 -18.89
N ALA A 764 9.62 -8.74 -20.16
CA ALA A 764 9.17 -9.56 -21.28
C ALA A 764 9.97 -10.86 -21.46
N ASP A 765 11.29 -10.84 -21.17
CA ASP A 765 12.17 -11.99 -21.39
C ASP A 765 12.91 -12.42 -20.11
N TRP A 766 12.79 -13.71 -19.79
CA TRP A 766 13.49 -14.37 -18.67
C TRP A 766 14.75 -15.12 -19.12
N ARG A 767 14.99 -15.29 -20.43
CA ARG A 767 16.07 -16.13 -20.98
C ARG A 767 17.48 -15.66 -20.61
N LEU A 768 17.62 -14.46 -20.04
CA LEU A 768 18.88 -13.92 -19.52
C LEU A 768 19.11 -14.18 -18.02
N TYR A 769 18.15 -14.78 -17.31
CA TYR A 769 18.26 -15.04 -15.87
C TYR A 769 19.24 -16.18 -15.52
N GLU A 770 19.54 -17.07 -16.48
CA GLU A 770 20.32 -18.30 -16.28
C GLU A 770 21.81 -18.22 -16.64
N LYS A 771 22.29 -17.13 -17.26
CA LYS A 771 23.73 -17.00 -17.58
C LYS A 771 24.38 -15.92 -16.72
N PRO A 772 25.03 -16.26 -15.59
CA PRO A 772 26.02 -15.35 -15.03
C PRO A 772 27.10 -15.17 -16.09
N SER A 773 27.39 -13.93 -16.49
CA SER A 773 28.57 -13.67 -17.32
C SER A 773 29.81 -14.19 -16.57
N ALA A 774 30.76 -14.82 -17.27
CA ALA A 774 31.98 -15.34 -16.64
C ALA A 774 32.75 -14.27 -15.85
N ALA A 775 32.64 -12.99 -16.25
CA ALA A 775 33.21 -11.83 -15.54
C ALA A 775 32.54 -11.54 -14.17
N LEU A 776 31.34 -12.08 -13.93
CA LEU A 776 30.59 -11.91 -12.69
C LEU A 776 31.06 -12.86 -11.57
N GLN A 777 31.62 -14.02 -11.92
CA GLN A 777 32.10 -15.00 -10.93
C GLN A 777 33.36 -14.51 -10.19
N ASP A 778 34.18 -13.69 -10.84
CA ASP A 778 35.38 -13.13 -10.22
C ASP A 778 35.07 -11.91 -9.32
N ASN A 779 34.05 -11.10 -9.64
CA ASN A 779 33.63 -9.98 -8.78
C ASN A 779 32.79 -10.44 -7.57
N ILE A 780 32.01 -11.51 -7.69
CA ILE A 780 31.18 -12.01 -6.57
C ILE A 780 32.03 -12.69 -5.49
N ARG A 781 33.17 -13.31 -5.86
CA ARG A 781 34.09 -13.90 -4.88
C ARG A 781 34.81 -12.88 -4.00
N GLY A 782 34.93 -11.63 -4.45
CA GLY A 782 35.46 -10.54 -3.62
C GLY A 782 34.42 -9.89 -2.69
N GLY A 783 33.13 -9.91 -3.06
CA GLY A 783 32.07 -9.20 -2.33
C GLY A 783 31.20 -10.04 -1.38
N MET A 784 31.42 -11.35 -1.26
CA MET A 784 30.68 -12.22 -0.32
C MET A 784 31.43 -12.48 1.00
N ALA A 785 32.46 -11.69 1.31
CA ALA A 785 33.21 -11.75 2.56
C ALA A 785 33.01 -10.50 3.46
N GLU A 786 32.00 -9.66 3.18
CA GLU A 786 31.61 -8.52 4.03
C GLU A 786 30.13 -8.59 4.43
#